data_AF-A0A7C6J0M3-F1
#
_entry.id   AF-A0A7C6J0M3-F1
#
_cell.length_a   1.000
_cell.length_b   1.000
_cell.length_c   1.000
_cell.angle_alpha   90.00
_cell.angle_beta   90.00
_cell.angle_gamma   90.00
#
_symmetry.space_group_name_H-M   'P 1'
#
loop_
_entity.id
_entity.type
_entity.pdbx_description
1 polymer ?
#
loop_
_entity_poly.entity_id
_entity_poly.type
_entity_poly.pdbx_seq_one_letter_code
_entity_poly.pdbx_strand_id
1 'polypeptide(L)'
;MNYKKILLFTLVLVSISVLAGCKNNNGKRLETGINDEYTLYLQTSRLEGVFNPFFNPASDQDVIDLVNAPLLTLDSKGNVVAGDDYPTVALDYSMWYTRDPGTNIVKDKYQQGDYVVYEFILKSGMKFSDGTAITAEDVLFNYYLYLDVAYDGPSLLNTLPILGLKEYQTQTNETDTSEYNDIIDAILADDTRNSGYAANDLYTKEQHDLYWESFYEAGSQFALEIVDYICEWAAGYEDMLHPDLTTEEVQGSEQLRVAYAMMLWQYAMPLSEDKLTIDFVSGATYHVSDLTGEVFFREILKAYEDESGKVDIEEGYQGISEIESVGSNFVSLAREIFIDKISKAIEVQSIAGLVAGKKQIRGVQYDTIRVILTKIHPGTLQLLNIPVAPKHHYIKGFAYDSEATINYGVQYGSTNFIEHVRSNNNPLGAGPYKLIRRDSIDGTVYFERNNYFQTMGGEKIFNAYIKNVALRVISPGSEMAALKSGYVHFAKVNHSKEVLEELDEQAKLHELIVNHLGYNYISINPKVYPNLHERIALTTVLDPNRIFDILSTDLAELIWRSQSKVSWTYPDLDSEIYSFDETLTTTIEEFKQAGYQFCDESGQFVDFPKEYEFFVPYDASEHPLGIVMLNAAELLSSIGIPAKVTVDKNLSENIKSSNIGIYASAKDVSVEPDLYNDYHFESVIGLAIQNGIADLYQKGSDSSLGLIDGMNQRLALAYLAELIDSARSSAITEERKQIYEDALELIAKLAIEVSLYQGKDLFIVNGSIVDRHSLARGISEYKDPLSEIWKVRFLYGTPGNQTI
;
A
#
# COMPACT_ATOMS: atom_id res chain seq x y z
N MET A 1 -38.81 -34.60 19.43
CA MET A 1 -39.23 -34.93 18.04
C MET A 1 -38.01 -34.72 17.15
N ASN A 2 -37.54 -35.79 16.51
CA ASN A 2 -36.22 -35.91 15.89
C ASN A 2 -36.39 -36.66 14.56
N TYR A 3 -35.99 -36.08 13.42
CA TYR A 3 -35.77 -36.76 12.13
C TYR A 3 -34.76 -35.89 11.34
N LYS A 4 -33.46 -36.19 11.27
CA LYS A 4 -32.71 -37.19 10.45
C LYS A 4 -32.99 -37.17 8.93
N LYS A 5 -32.03 -36.58 8.21
CA LYS A 5 -31.33 -36.97 6.95
C LYS A 5 -32.03 -37.95 5.98
N ILE A 6 -32.12 -37.55 4.71
CA ILE A 6 -32.18 -38.43 3.52
C ILE A 6 -31.15 -37.96 2.48
N LEU A 7 -30.49 -38.95 1.89
CA LEU A 7 -29.43 -38.93 0.87
C LEU A 7 -29.96 -39.66 -0.39
N LEU A 8 -29.18 -39.65 -1.49
CA LEU A 8 -29.33 -40.34 -2.80
C LEU A 8 -29.89 -39.48 -3.97
N PHE A 9 -29.42 -39.54 -5.22
CA PHE A 9 -28.86 -40.66 -6.00
C PHE A 9 -27.95 -40.19 -7.17
N THR A 10 -26.85 -40.89 -7.41
CA THR A 10 -26.00 -40.89 -8.63
C THR A 10 -26.58 -41.77 -9.74
N LEU A 11 -26.48 -41.35 -11.01
CA LEU A 11 -26.74 -42.21 -12.18
C LEU A 11 -25.41 -42.59 -12.85
N VAL A 12 -25.08 -43.88 -12.81
CA VAL A 12 -23.92 -44.50 -13.46
C VAL A 12 -24.40 -45.25 -14.70
N LEU A 13 -23.80 -44.97 -15.86
CA LEU A 13 -24.00 -45.72 -17.11
C LEU A 13 -22.73 -46.54 -17.39
N VAL A 14 -22.90 -47.86 -17.46
CA VAL A 14 -21.87 -48.88 -17.69
C VAL A 14 -21.82 -49.23 -19.17
N SER A 15 -20.61 -49.32 -19.76
CA SER A 15 -20.37 -50.25 -20.87
C SER A 15 -18.89 -50.59 -21.09
N ILE A 16 -18.57 -51.83 -20.68
CA ILE A 16 -17.79 -52.87 -21.38
C ILE A 16 -16.28 -52.62 -21.60
N SER A 17 -15.52 -53.28 -20.72
CA SER A 17 -14.10 -53.59 -20.77
C SER A 17 -13.73 -54.63 -21.85
N VAL A 18 -12.74 -54.31 -22.69
CA VAL A 18 -11.91 -55.30 -23.39
C VAL A 18 -10.59 -55.42 -22.63
N LEU A 19 -10.33 -56.61 -22.09
CA LEU A 19 -9.07 -56.99 -21.44
C LEU A 19 -7.96 -57.18 -22.49
N ALA A 20 -6.86 -56.44 -22.35
CA ALA A 20 -5.55 -56.79 -22.88
C ALA A 20 -4.52 -56.71 -21.73
N GLY A 21 -3.77 -57.80 -21.54
CA GLY A 21 -3.00 -58.07 -20.32
C GLY A 21 -1.64 -57.37 -20.19
N CYS A 22 -1.27 -57.19 -18.92
CA CYS A 22 0.05 -57.12 -18.30
C CYS A 22 1.22 -56.36 -18.98
N LYS A 23 1.60 -55.23 -18.36
CA LYS A 23 2.97 -55.03 -17.83
C LYS A 23 2.96 -53.98 -16.72
N ASN A 24 3.49 -54.34 -15.55
CA ASN A 24 3.87 -53.39 -14.50
C ASN A 24 4.96 -52.46 -15.07
N ASN A 25 4.55 -51.27 -15.52
CA ASN A 25 5.45 -50.15 -15.67
C ASN A 25 5.32 -49.33 -14.38
N ASN A 26 6.31 -49.43 -13.50
CA ASN A 26 6.61 -48.34 -12.58
C ASN A 26 6.69 -47.07 -13.45
N GLY A 27 5.85 -46.07 -13.18
CA GLY A 27 5.60 -44.91 -14.03
C GLY A 27 6.85 -44.06 -14.31
N LYS A 28 7.73 -44.53 -15.19
CA LYS A 28 8.70 -43.69 -15.89
C LYS A 28 7.91 -42.83 -16.85
N ARG A 29 7.68 -41.59 -16.44
CA ARG A 29 7.25 -40.47 -17.28
C ARG A 29 8.24 -40.38 -18.45
N LEU A 30 7.74 -40.31 -19.69
CA LEU A 30 8.57 -40.21 -20.89
C LEU A 30 9.53 -39.01 -20.74
N GLU A 31 10.84 -39.24 -20.93
CA GLU A 31 11.92 -38.23 -20.91
C GLU A 31 11.82 -37.20 -22.07
N THR A 32 10.80 -37.32 -22.91
CA THR A 32 10.53 -36.46 -24.05
C THR A 32 10.29 -35.01 -23.62
N GLY A 33 11.15 -34.10 -24.10
CA GLY A 33 11.03 -32.66 -23.90
C GLY A 33 11.93 -32.05 -22.81
N ILE A 34 12.76 -32.83 -22.10
CA ILE A 34 13.83 -32.27 -21.26
C ILE A 34 14.89 -31.64 -22.17
N ASN A 35 15.28 -30.41 -21.87
CA ASN A 35 16.29 -29.69 -22.62
C ASN A 35 17.36 -29.11 -21.69
N ASP A 36 18.57 -29.64 -21.80
CA ASP A 36 19.73 -29.23 -21.00
C ASP A 36 20.74 -28.38 -21.80
N GLU A 37 20.52 -28.19 -23.11
CA GLU A 37 21.48 -27.60 -24.05
C GLU A 37 21.17 -26.15 -24.44
N TYR A 38 19.90 -25.77 -24.46
CA TYR A 38 19.44 -24.48 -24.96
C TYR A 38 18.89 -23.58 -23.84
N THR A 39 19.02 -22.27 -24.01
CA THR A 39 18.59 -21.27 -23.03
C THR A 39 17.29 -20.62 -23.47
N LEU A 40 16.30 -20.58 -22.57
CA LEU A 40 15.08 -19.81 -22.76
C LEU A 40 15.36 -18.35 -22.39
N TYR A 41 15.32 -17.46 -23.38
CA TYR A 41 15.46 -16.02 -23.17
C TYR A 41 14.09 -15.38 -22.94
N LEU A 42 13.91 -14.75 -21.79
CA LEU A 42 12.68 -14.04 -21.40
C LEU A 42 13.00 -12.56 -21.26
N GLN A 43 12.02 -11.71 -21.56
CA GLN A 43 12.10 -10.27 -21.31
C GLN A 43 11.84 -9.95 -19.83
N THR A 44 12.51 -8.91 -19.34
CA THR A 44 12.16 -8.13 -18.15
C THR A 44 12.40 -6.64 -18.45
N SER A 45 11.79 -5.71 -17.74
CA SER A 45 11.82 -4.27 -18.09
C SER A 45 12.97 -3.50 -17.46
N ARG A 46 13.31 -3.81 -16.20
CA ARG A 46 14.38 -3.16 -15.43
C ARG A 46 14.84 -4.11 -14.32
N LEU A 47 16.14 -4.12 -14.03
CA LEU A 47 16.69 -4.82 -12.88
C LEU A 47 17.70 -3.94 -12.14
N GLU A 48 17.50 -3.76 -10.84
CA GLU A 48 18.43 -3.02 -9.98
C GLU A 48 19.54 -3.95 -9.48
N GLY A 49 19.23 -5.23 -9.31
CA GLY A 49 20.17 -6.25 -8.88
C GLY A 49 20.20 -6.49 -7.38
N VAL A 50 19.17 -6.07 -6.66
CA VAL A 50 18.93 -6.38 -5.25
C VAL A 50 18.04 -7.62 -5.21
N PHE A 51 18.65 -8.79 -5.39
CA PHE A 51 17.98 -10.09 -5.42
C PHE A 51 17.82 -10.71 -4.02
N ASN A 52 17.59 -9.88 -3.01
CA ASN A 52 17.27 -10.34 -1.67
C ASN A 52 15.74 -10.40 -1.49
N PRO A 53 15.12 -11.56 -1.19
CA PRO A 53 13.66 -11.71 -1.13
C PRO A 53 12.97 -10.86 -0.04
N PHE A 54 13.75 -10.24 0.86
CA PHE A 54 13.24 -9.37 1.92
C PHE A 54 13.37 -7.88 1.59
N PHE A 55 14.24 -7.52 0.64
CA PHE A 55 14.59 -6.11 0.39
C PHE A 55 14.62 -5.77 -1.10
N ASN A 56 14.15 -6.67 -1.96
CA ASN A 56 14.13 -6.45 -3.40
C ASN A 56 13.15 -5.31 -3.74
N PRO A 57 13.52 -4.38 -4.63
CA PRO A 57 12.56 -3.50 -5.25
C PRO A 57 11.61 -4.32 -6.14
N ALA A 58 10.45 -3.74 -6.44
CA ALA A 58 9.46 -4.36 -7.33
C ALA A 58 10.05 -4.72 -8.72
N SER A 59 11.04 -3.95 -9.20
CA SER A 59 11.74 -4.23 -10.46
C SER A 59 12.50 -5.56 -10.48
N ASP A 60 12.94 -6.06 -9.33
CA ASP A 60 13.69 -7.31 -9.21
C ASP A 60 12.81 -8.53 -8.88
N GLN A 61 11.48 -8.36 -8.79
CA GLN A 61 10.54 -9.39 -8.34
C GLN A 61 10.55 -10.64 -9.25
N ASP A 62 10.70 -10.48 -10.57
CA ASP A 62 10.81 -11.59 -11.53
C ASP A 62 11.91 -12.60 -11.15
N VAL A 63 13.01 -12.11 -10.56
CA VAL A 63 14.13 -12.95 -10.10
C VAL A 63 13.72 -13.75 -8.87
N ILE A 64 13.03 -13.10 -7.92
CA ILE A 64 12.55 -13.74 -6.69
C ILE A 64 11.51 -14.81 -7.00
N ASP A 65 10.57 -14.54 -7.91
CA ASP A 65 9.50 -15.47 -8.28
C ASP A 65 10.01 -16.76 -8.95
N LEU A 66 11.16 -16.69 -9.63
CA LEU A 66 11.81 -17.88 -10.18
C LEU A 66 12.59 -18.70 -9.13
N VAL A 67 13.06 -18.05 -8.06
CA VAL A 67 13.96 -18.67 -7.06
C VAL A 67 13.23 -19.13 -5.81
N ASN A 68 12.22 -18.41 -5.35
CA ASN A 68 11.50 -18.68 -4.11
C ASN A 68 10.15 -19.34 -4.40
N ALA A 69 9.70 -20.18 -3.45
CA ALA A 69 8.35 -20.73 -3.49
C ALA A 69 7.49 -19.96 -2.49
N PRO A 70 6.23 -19.64 -2.82
CA PRO A 70 5.37 -18.88 -1.93
C PRO A 70 4.70 -19.79 -0.89
N LEU A 71 4.21 -19.22 0.21
CA LEU A 71 3.44 -19.96 1.21
C LEU A 71 2.14 -20.49 0.62
N LEU A 72 1.43 -19.65 -0.13
CA LEU A 72 0.16 -19.89 -0.83
C LEU A 72 0.33 -19.44 -2.30
N THR A 73 -0.66 -19.70 -3.15
CA THR A 73 -0.68 -19.11 -4.50
C THR A 73 -2.10 -18.76 -4.88
N LEU A 74 -2.27 -18.14 -6.04
CA LEU A 74 -3.58 -17.92 -6.63
C LEU A 74 -3.87 -18.95 -7.73
N ASP A 75 -5.15 -19.30 -7.89
CA ASP A 75 -5.63 -19.98 -9.09
C ASP A 75 -6.00 -18.97 -10.19
N SER A 76 -6.43 -19.47 -11.36
CA SER A 76 -6.83 -18.64 -12.50
C SER A 76 -8.11 -17.82 -12.29
N LYS A 77 -8.67 -17.82 -11.09
CA LYS A 77 -9.85 -17.04 -10.70
C LYS A 77 -9.54 -16.10 -9.54
N GLY A 78 -8.26 -16.00 -9.14
CA GLY A 78 -7.85 -15.17 -8.01
C GLY A 78 -8.13 -15.79 -6.65
N ASN A 79 -8.55 -17.06 -6.56
CA ASN A 79 -8.75 -17.69 -5.26
C ASN A 79 -7.38 -18.08 -4.67
N VAL A 80 -7.21 -17.83 -3.37
CA VAL A 80 -6.05 -18.32 -2.63
C VAL A 80 -6.14 -19.84 -2.53
N VAL A 81 -5.12 -20.53 -3.02
CA VAL A 81 -5.03 -21.99 -3.08
C VAL A 81 -3.69 -22.51 -2.54
N ALA A 82 -3.73 -23.74 -2.07
CA ALA A 82 -2.59 -24.51 -1.59
C ALA A 82 -2.79 -25.98 -1.93
N GLY A 83 -1.75 -26.80 -1.73
CA GLY A 83 -1.85 -28.25 -1.86
C GLY A 83 -0.96 -28.86 -2.92
N ASP A 84 -1.09 -30.17 -3.12
CA ASP A 84 -0.16 -30.97 -3.93
C ASP A 84 -0.17 -30.61 -5.42
N ASP A 85 -1.22 -29.94 -5.89
CA ASP A 85 -1.35 -29.48 -7.27
C ASP A 85 -0.62 -28.14 -7.54
N TYR A 86 -0.15 -27.48 -6.48
CA TYR A 86 0.46 -26.15 -6.53
C TYR A 86 1.86 -26.18 -5.88
N PRO A 87 2.86 -25.42 -6.38
CA PRO A 87 4.20 -25.39 -5.82
C PRO A 87 4.31 -24.48 -4.57
N THR A 88 3.36 -24.61 -3.64
CA THR A 88 3.26 -23.84 -2.39
C THR A 88 3.95 -24.54 -1.23
N VAL A 89 4.37 -23.80 -0.20
CA VAL A 89 4.83 -24.41 1.06
C VAL A 89 3.68 -25.01 1.86
N ALA A 90 2.51 -24.36 1.86
CA ALA A 90 1.31 -24.89 2.49
C ALA A 90 0.73 -26.07 1.68
N LEU A 91 0.32 -27.11 2.39
CA LEU A 91 -0.53 -28.21 1.91
C LEU A 91 -2.01 -27.79 1.93
N ASP A 92 -2.43 -27.09 2.97
CA ASP A 92 -3.81 -26.66 3.17
C ASP A 92 -3.84 -25.49 4.15
N TYR A 93 -4.94 -24.74 4.17
CA TYR A 93 -5.16 -23.69 5.14
C TYR A 93 -6.62 -23.64 5.59
N SER A 94 -6.86 -23.07 6.77
CA SER A 94 -8.21 -22.88 7.29
C SER A 94 -8.33 -21.59 8.10
N MET A 95 -9.53 -21.02 8.11
CA MET A 95 -9.88 -19.81 8.86
C MET A 95 -11.07 -20.11 9.76
N TRP A 96 -11.04 -19.64 11.00
CA TRP A 96 -12.18 -19.71 11.92
C TRP A 96 -12.18 -18.61 12.98
N TYR A 97 -13.33 -18.43 13.64
CA TYR A 97 -13.51 -17.46 14.72
C TYR A 97 -13.53 -18.15 16.09
N THR A 98 -13.03 -17.50 17.14
CA THR A 98 -13.07 -18.01 18.52
C THR A 98 -13.03 -16.87 19.54
N ARG A 99 -13.59 -17.07 20.74
CA ARG A 99 -13.41 -16.15 21.88
C ARG A 99 -12.12 -16.37 22.65
N ASP A 100 -11.51 -17.54 22.48
CA ASP A 100 -10.28 -17.90 23.16
C ASP A 100 -9.46 -18.82 22.24
N PRO A 101 -8.34 -18.35 21.68
CA PRO A 101 -7.49 -19.15 20.79
C PRO A 101 -6.79 -20.32 21.50
N GLY A 102 -6.75 -20.33 22.83
CA GLY A 102 -6.21 -21.41 23.65
C GLY A 102 -7.14 -22.62 23.77
N THR A 103 -8.45 -22.44 23.60
CA THR A 103 -9.46 -23.52 23.77
C THR A 103 -9.90 -24.16 22.45
N ASN A 104 -9.58 -23.55 21.30
CA ASN A 104 -9.99 -23.98 19.96
C ASN A 104 -11.52 -24.15 19.79
N ILE A 105 -12.33 -23.42 20.57
CA ILE A 105 -13.79 -23.42 20.42
C ILE A 105 -14.18 -22.54 19.24
N VAL A 106 -14.56 -23.18 18.13
CA VAL A 106 -14.92 -22.51 16.88
C VAL A 106 -16.31 -21.89 16.94
N LYS A 107 -16.46 -20.70 16.36
CA LYS A 107 -17.75 -20.03 16.09
C LYS A 107 -18.02 -19.95 14.59
N ASP A 108 -19.30 -19.98 14.24
CA ASP A 108 -19.76 -19.91 12.85
C ASP A 108 -19.72 -18.48 12.26
N LYS A 109 -19.77 -17.46 13.11
CA LYS A 109 -19.76 -16.04 12.72
C LYS A 109 -18.86 -15.23 13.64
N TYR A 110 -18.17 -14.26 13.06
CA TYR A 110 -17.42 -13.26 13.78
C TYR A 110 -18.36 -12.34 14.56
N GLN A 111 -17.95 -11.98 15.78
CA GLN A 111 -18.52 -10.92 16.59
C GLN A 111 -17.37 -10.07 17.12
N GLN A 112 -17.60 -8.78 17.31
CA GLN A 112 -16.61 -7.90 17.92
C GLN A 112 -16.10 -8.49 19.24
N GLY A 113 -14.78 -8.50 19.41
CA GLY A 113 -14.09 -9.15 20.53
C GLY A 113 -13.76 -10.64 20.33
N ASP A 114 -14.16 -11.25 19.22
CA ASP A 114 -13.63 -12.56 18.82
C ASP A 114 -12.26 -12.42 18.13
N TYR A 115 -11.45 -13.48 18.21
CA TYR A 115 -10.25 -13.65 17.42
C TYR A 115 -10.55 -14.33 16.09
N VAL A 116 -9.75 -14.02 15.07
CA VAL A 116 -9.73 -14.71 13.78
C VAL A 116 -8.45 -15.52 13.67
N VAL A 117 -8.57 -16.84 13.49
CA VAL A 117 -7.42 -17.74 13.43
C VAL A 117 -7.24 -18.25 12.00
N TYR A 118 -6.04 -18.08 11.46
CA TYR A 118 -5.59 -18.67 10.21
C TYR A 118 -4.60 -19.78 10.53
N GLU A 119 -4.89 -21.03 10.16
CA GLU A 119 -3.97 -22.16 10.32
C GLU A 119 -3.50 -22.64 8.97
N PHE A 120 -2.18 -22.68 8.78
CA PHE A 120 -1.52 -23.28 7.63
C PHE A 120 -0.96 -24.64 8.03
N ILE A 121 -1.25 -25.65 7.22
CA ILE A 121 -0.65 -26.98 7.32
C ILE A 121 0.46 -27.04 6.27
N LEU A 122 1.70 -27.31 6.67
CA LEU A 122 2.84 -27.32 5.75
C LEU A 122 3.04 -28.71 5.14
N LYS A 123 3.47 -28.78 3.87
CA LYS A 123 3.81 -30.07 3.25
C LYS A 123 5.02 -30.71 3.94
N SER A 124 5.11 -32.03 3.91
CA SER A 124 6.25 -32.76 4.46
C SER A 124 7.31 -33.04 3.40
N GLY A 125 8.59 -32.94 3.77
CA GLY A 125 9.70 -33.37 2.90
C GLY A 125 10.09 -32.40 1.78
N MET A 126 9.55 -31.19 1.80
CA MET A 126 9.96 -30.09 0.91
C MET A 126 11.42 -29.72 1.13
N LYS A 127 12.08 -29.27 0.06
CA LYS A 127 13.48 -28.86 0.09
C LYS A 127 13.73 -27.56 -0.64
N PHE A 128 14.61 -26.76 -0.07
CA PHE A 128 15.27 -25.66 -0.78
C PHE A 128 16.21 -26.21 -1.85
N SER A 129 16.65 -25.32 -2.74
CA SER A 129 17.50 -25.67 -3.87
C SER A 129 18.92 -26.14 -3.52
N ASP A 130 19.37 -25.92 -2.28
CA ASP A 130 20.59 -26.51 -1.71
C ASP A 130 20.37 -27.92 -1.11
N GLY A 131 19.12 -28.40 -1.07
CA GLY A 131 18.71 -29.71 -0.57
C GLY A 131 18.37 -29.74 0.93
N THR A 132 18.47 -28.62 1.64
CA THR A 132 18.01 -28.48 3.03
C THR A 132 16.48 -28.54 3.10
N ALA A 133 15.94 -29.03 4.22
CA ALA A 133 14.50 -29.18 4.38
C ALA A 133 13.83 -27.83 4.71
N ILE A 134 12.62 -27.62 4.17
CA ILE A 134 11.77 -26.49 4.57
C ILE A 134 10.99 -26.88 5.82
N THR A 135 10.95 -26.01 6.82
CA THR A 135 10.29 -26.23 8.11
C THR A 135 9.40 -25.06 8.52
N ALA A 136 8.60 -25.24 9.58
CA ALA A 136 7.85 -24.13 10.17
C ALA A 136 8.75 -23.00 10.72
N GLU A 137 9.99 -23.32 11.10
CA GLU A 137 10.95 -22.30 11.55
C GLU A 137 11.34 -21.33 10.43
N ASP A 138 11.37 -21.78 9.17
CA ASP A 138 11.67 -20.91 8.05
C ASP A 138 10.54 -19.91 7.83
N VAL A 139 9.28 -20.37 7.79
CA VAL A 139 8.14 -19.46 7.63
C VAL A 139 8.04 -18.47 8.80
N LEU A 140 8.23 -18.93 10.04
CA LEU A 140 8.22 -18.05 11.21
C LEU A 140 9.40 -17.09 11.22
N PHE A 141 10.60 -17.50 10.78
CA PHE A 141 11.73 -16.59 10.57
C PHE A 141 11.35 -15.44 9.63
N ASN A 142 10.69 -15.73 8.51
CA ASN A 142 10.25 -14.70 7.57
C ASN A 142 9.22 -13.76 8.23
N TYR A 143 8.21 -14.28 8.93
CA TYR A 143 7.23 -13.43 9.63
C TYR A 143 7.85 -12.56 10.72
N TYR A 144 8.73 -13.11 11.57
CA TYR A 144 9.41 -12.32 12.60
C TYR A 144 10.31 -11.26 12.00
N LEU A 145 10.96 -11.52 10.86
CA LEU A 145 11.78 -10.52 10.18
C LEU A 145 10.92 -9.37 9.64
N TYR A 146 9.82 -9.66 8.93
CA TYR A 146 8.91 -8.64 8.40
C TYR A 146 8.19 -7.83 9.49
N LEU A 147 8.04 -8.38 10.70
CA LEU A 147 7.35 -7.75 11.83
C LEU A 147 8.30 -7.09 12.83
N ASP A 148 9.61 -7.20 12.63
CA ASP A 148 10.61 -6.59 13.50
C ASP A 148 10.59 -5.06 13.39
N VAL A 149 10.78 -4.37 14.51
CA VAL A 149 10.76 -2.90 14.55
C VAL A 149 11.92 -2.24 13.81
N ALA A 150 13.03 -2.96 13.61
CA ALA A 150 14.16 -2.46 12.82
C ALA A 150 14.01 -2.77 11.32
N TYR A 151 12.99 -3.53 10.91
CA TYR A 151 12.78 -3.87 9.50
C TYR A 151 12.25 -2.66 8.72
N ASP A 152 13.02 -2.26 7.71
CA ASP A 152 12.82 -1.09 6.87
C ASP A 152 12.67 -1.47 5.38
N GLY A 153 12.36 -2.74 5.11
CA GLY A 153 12.06 -3.23 3.76
C GLY A 153 10.56 -3.14 3.39
N PRO A 154 10.20 -3.47 2.14
CA PRO A 154 8.82 -3.43 1.70
C PRO A 154 8.00 -4.59 2.31
N SER A 155 7.08 -4.27 3.23
CA SER A 155 6.08 -5.22 3.73
C SER A 155 4.86 -4.49 4.30
N LEU A 156 3.68 -5.07 4.09
CA LEU A 156 2.42 -4.63 4.71
C LEU A 156 1.97 -5.58 5.82
N LEU A 157 2.80 -6.55 6.21
CA LEU A 157 2.44 -7.55 7.21
C LEU A 157 2.17 -6.92 8.59
N ASN A 158 2.85 -5.81 8.89
CA ASN A 158 2.67 -5.01 10.11
C ASN A 158 1.30 -4.31 10.21
N THR A 159 0.53 -4.25 9.12
CA THR A 159 -0.84 -3.69 9.12
C THR A 159 -1.87 -4.68 9.68
N LEU A 160 -1.52 -5.97 9.76
CA LEU A 160 -2.40 -6.97 10.31
C LEU A 160 -2.53 -6.81 11.84
N PRO A 161 -3.76 -6.90 12.40
CA PRO A 161 -4.00 -6.82 13.83
C PRO A 161 -3.65 -8.15 14.52
N ILE A 162 -2.39 -8.58 14.41
CA ILE A 162 -1.89 -9.84 14.97
C ILE A 162 -1.85 -9.71 16.50
N LEU A 163 -2.44 -10.68 17.19
CA LEU A 163 -2.44 -10.76 18.66
C LEU A 163 -1.01 -10.68 19.21
N GLY A 164 -0.74 -9.75 20.13
CA GLY A 164 0.58 -9.61 20.76
C GLY A 164 1.65 -8.94 19.88
N LEU A 165 1.33 -8.49 18.67
CA LEU A 165 2.31 -7.85 17.79
C LEU A 165 2.69 -6.47 18.30
N LYS A 166 1.72 -5.65 18.69
CA LYS A 166 2.01 -4.29 19.17
C LYS A 166 2.87 -4.34 20.42
N GLU A 167 2.52 -5.20 21.37
CA GLU A 167 3.27 -5.43 22.60
C GLU A 167 4.69 -5.93 22.33
N TYR A 168 4.86 -6.83 21.35
CA TYR A 168 6.19 -7.26 20.91
C TYR A 168 7.00 -6.11 20.31
N GLN A 169 6.38 -5.23 19.53
CA GLN A 169 7.07 -4.10 18.90
C GLN A 169 7.36 -2.95 19.86
N THR A 170 6.51 -2.72 20.87
CA THR A 170 6.73 -1.65 21.85
C THR A 170 7.49 -2.14 23.07
N GLN A 171 7.56 -3.45 23.29
CA GLN A 171 8.04 -4.07 24.54
C GLN A 171 7.29 -3.53 25.76
N THR A 172 5.99 -3.28 25.59
CA THR A 172 5.07 -2.82 26.64
C THR A 172 3.80 -3.67 26.58
N ASN A 173 3.10 -3.81 27.71
CA ASN A 173 1.75 -4.39 27.65
C ASN A 173 0.84 -3.38 26.93
N GLU A 174 -0.04 -3.86 26.04
CA GLU A 174 -1.25 -3.11 25.68
C GLU A 174 -2.01 -2.91 26.99
N THR A 175 -1.80 -1.74 27.61
CA THR A 175 -2.68 -1.32 28.67
C THR A 175 -3.87 -0.74 27.96
N ASP A 176 -5.06 -1.17 28.36
CA ASP A 176 -6.32 -0.56 27.94
C ASP A 176 -6.19 0.95 28.18
N THR A 177 -5.98 1.72 27.12
CA THR A 177 -5.69 3.17 27.21
C THR A 177 -6.85 3.91 27.87
N SER A 178 -8.03 3.30 27.92
CA SER A 178 -9.19 3.80 28.66
C SER A 178 -8.90 4.04 30.14
N GLU A 179 -8.17 3.14 30.83
CA GLU A 179 -7.85 3.33 32.25
C GLU A 179 -6.94 4.54 32.47
N TYR A 180 -5.94 4.72 31.60
CA TYR A 180 -5.04 5.88 31.68
C TYR A 180 -5.75 7.17 31.26
N ASN A 181 -6.67 7.13 30.30
CA ASN A 181 -7.46 8.30 29.93
C ASN A 181 -8.33 8.78 31.09
N ASP A 182 -8.97 7.88 31.82
CA ASP A 182 -9.74 8.24 33.02
C ASP A 182 -8.84 8.87 34.11
N ILE A 183 -7.62 8.34 34.29
CA ILE A 183 -6.61 8.90 35.21
C ILE A 183 -6.19 10.31 34.76
N ILE A 184 -5.90 10.49 33.48
CA ILE A 184 -5.51 11.78 32.91
C ILE A 184 -6.62 12.81 33.07
N ASP A 185 -7.86 12.43 32.75
CA ASP A 185 -9.03 13.29 32.90
C ASP A 185 -9.21 13.74 34.36
N ALA A 186 -9.01 12.83 35.31
CA ALA A 186 -9.03 13.14 36.73
C ALA A 186 -7.90 14.11 37.14
N ILE A 187 -6.67 13.90 36.67
CA ILE A 187 -5.52 14.77 36.96
C ILE A 187 -5.74 16.18 36.39
N LEU A 188 -6.22 16.28 35.14
CA LEU A 188 -6.53 17.56 34.49
C LEU A 188 -7.67 18.30 35.19
N ALA A 189 -8.73 17.60 35.59
CA ALA A 189 -9.85 18.19 36.31
C ALA A 189 -9.46 18.72 37.70
N ASP A 190 -8.53 18.04 38.38
CA ASP A 190 -8.05 18.46 39.70
C ASP A 190 -7.14 19.70 39.62
N ASP A 191 -6.37 19.85 38.53
CA ASP A 191 -5.40 20.93 38.29
C ASP A 191 -4.54 21.23 39.53
N THR A 192 -3.76 20.22 39.93
CA THR A 192 -2.85 20.30 41.08
C THR A 192 -1.42 20.60 40.68
N ARG A 193 -1.17 21.13 39.47
CA ARG A 193 0.19 21.43 38.99
C ARG A 193 0.98 22.36 39.92
N ASN A 194 0.28 23.32 40.54
CA ASN A 194 0.87 24.34 41.42
C ASN A 194 0.80 23.95 42.90
N SER A 195 -0.24 23.21 43.31
CA SER A 195 -0.46 22.80 44.71
C SER A 195 0.20 21.47 45.08
N GLY A 196 0.58 20.67 44.08
CA GLY A 196 1.17 19.34 44.22
C GLY A 196 0.14 18.26 44.54
N TYR A 197 0.58 17.00 44.46
CA TYR A 197 -0.27 15.82 44.67
C TYR A 197 -1.00 15.83 46.03
N ALA A 198 -2.32 15.61 45.99
CA ALA A 198 -3.16 15.33 47.15
C ALA A 198 -3.69 13.89 47.09
N ALA A 199 -3.61 13.16 48.19
CA ALA A 199 -4.02 11.76 48.25
C ALA A 199 -5.51 11.59 47.93
N ASN A 200 -5.80 10.68 47.00
CA ASN A 200 -7.16 10.36 46.51
C ASN A 200 -7.23 8.89 46.05
N ASP A 201 -8.43 8.43 45.69
CA ASP A 201 -8.69 7.05 45.23
C ASP A 201 -8.66 6.91 43.68
N LEU A 202 -8.38 7.98 42.94
CA LEU A 202 -8.44 8.02 41.47
C LEU A 202 -7.07 7.78 40.82
N TYR A 203 -5.98 8.33 41.38
CA TYR A 203 -4.64 8.21 40.83
C TYR A 203 -3.53 8.27 41.90
N THR A 204 -2.38 7.65 41.62
CA THR A 204 -1.21 7.64 42.51
C THR A 204 -0.36 8.90 42.37
N LYS A 205 0.54 9.12 43.33
CA LYS A 205 1.51 10.21 43.24
C LYS A 205 2.43 10.06 42.03
N GLU A 206 2.88 8.84 41.73
CA GLU A 206 3.72 8.55 40.58
C GLU A 206 3.01 8.87 39.26
N GLN A 207 1.72 8.52 39.14
CA GLN A 207 0.88 8.87 37.99
C GLN A 207 0.71 10.37 37.83
N HIS A 208 0.41 11.07 38.91
CA HIS A 208 0.30 12.53 38.94
C HIS A 208 1.59 13.21 38.49
N ASP A 209 2.71 12.88 39.13
CA ASP A 209 4.01 13.51 38.87
C ASP A 209 4.47 13.23 37.43
N LEU A 210 4.28 12.00 36.93
CA LEU A 210 4.62 11.61 35.57
C LEU A 210 3.74 12.31 34.53
N TYR A 211 2.44 12.47 34.79
CA TYR A 211 1.56 13.18 33.86
C TYR A 211 1.95 14.65 33.72
N TRP A 212 2.21 15.35 34.83
CA TRP A 212 2.62 16.75 34.75
C TRP A 212 4.00 16.93 34.11
N GLU A 213 4.91 15.97 34.26
CA GLU A 213 6.16 15.94 33.49
C GLU A 213 5.89 15.84 31.99
N SER A 214 5.08 14.86 31.57
CA SER A 214 4.66 14.69 30.15
C SER A 214 3.90 15.90 29.61
N PHE A 215 3.10 16.55 30.44
CA PHE A 215 2.34 17.75 30.11
C PHE A 215 3.25 18.94 29.79
N TYR A 216 4.27 19.19 30.61
CA TYR A 216 5.24 20.27 30.35
C TYR A 216 6.16 19.95 29.16
N GLU A 217 6.48 18.68 28.94
CA GLU A 217 7.20 18.24 27.74
C GLU A 217 6.40 18.50 26.46
N ALA A 218 5.13 18.08 26.42
CA ALA A 218 4.22 18.33 25.30
C ALA A 218 4.00 19.84 25.08
N GLY A 219 3.78 20.59 26.15
CA GLY A 219 3.60 22.03 26.09
C GLY A 219 4.83 22.79 25.60
N SER A 220 6.04 22.35 25.96
CA SER A 220 7.28 22.90 25.42
C SER A 220 7.38 22.68 23.92
N GLN A 221 7.00 21.49 23.41
CA GLN A 221 7.00 21.22 21.97
C GLN A 221 5.97 22.09 21.25
N PHE A 222 4.75 22.19 21.79
CA PHE A 222 3.70 23.07 21.29
C PHE A 222 4.13 24.54 21.19
N ALA A 223 4.79 25.07 22.22
CA ALA A 223 5.28 26.44 22.20
C ALA A 223 6.41 26.65 21.16
N LEU A 224 7.26 25.65 20.93
CA LEU A 224 8.29 25.72 19.90
C LEU A 224 7.71 25.69 18.48
N GLU A 225 6.59 25.02 18.26
CA GLU A 225 5.88 25.11 16.96
C GLU A 225 5.35 26.52 16.70
N ILE A 226 4.86 27.23 17.73
CA ILE A 226 4.50 28.64 17.61
C ILE A 226 5.74 29.49 17.26
N VAL A 227 6.89 29.20 17.89
CA VAL A 227 8.15 29.86 17.56
C VAL A 227 8.52 29.65 16.10
N ASP A 228 8.44 28.41 15.60
CA ASP A 228 8.71 28.07 14.21
C ASP A 228 7.76 28.79 13.26
N TYR A 229 6.45 28.74 13.53
CA TYR A 229 5.42 29.43 12.77
C TYR A 229 5.71 30.94 12.65
N ILE A 230 5.99 31.63 13.76
CA ILE A 230 6.29 33.06 13.73
C ILE A 230 7.59 33.35 12.97
N CYS A 231 8.60 32.49 13.16
CA CYS A 231 9.90 32.65 12.50
C CYS A 231 9.81 32.53 10.98
N GLU A 232 8.86 31.77 10.43
CA GLU A 232 8.62 31.71 8.98
C GLU A 232 8.21 33.06 8.39
N TRP A 233 7.53 33.91 9.17
CA TRP A 233 7.07 35.25 8.76
C TRP A 233 8.00 36.38 9.22
N ALA A 234 9.17 36.07 9.79
CA ALA A 234 10.05 37.06 10.43
C ALA A 234 10.48 38.22 9.53
N ALA A 235 10.63 37.99 8.21
CA ALA A 235 10.96 39.04 7.24
C ALA A 235 9.85 40.11 7.09
N GLY A 236 8.63 39.83 7.54
CA GLY A 236 7.52 40.78 7.57
C GLY A 236 7.46 41.66 8.82
N TYR A 237 8.28 41.38 9.83
CA TYR A 237 8.24 42.03 11.15
C TYR A 237 9.55 42.75 11.52
N GLU A 238 10.37 43.12 10.53
CA GLU A 238 11.67 43.78 10.74
C GLU A 238 11.53 45.10 11.54
N ASP A 239 10.45 45.84 11.31
CA ASP A 239 10.13 47.10 12.03
C ASP A 239 9.78 46.87 13.51
N MET A 240 9.49 45.63 13.91
CA MET A 240 9.18 45.24 15.28
C MET A 240 10.41 44.66 16.01
N LEU A 241 11.55 44.52 15.32
CA LEU A 241 12.80 44.11 15.94
C LEU A 241 13.40 45.23 16.79
N HIS A 242 14.14 44.85 17.83
CA HIS A 242 14.98 45.79 18.56
C HIS A 242 15.94 46.48 17.57
N PRO A 243 16.12 47.82 17.63
CA PRO A 243 16.88 48.58 16.62
C PRO A 243 18.32 48.11 16.37
N ASP A 244 18.90 47.40 17.34
CA ASP A 244 20.24 46.84 17.31
C ASP A 244 20.29 45.32 17.04
N LEU A 245 19.22 44.72 16.49
CA LEU A 245 19.17 43.31 16.10
C LEU A 245 18.68 43.17 14.66
N THR A 246 19.33 42.31 13.90
CA THR A 246 18.92 41.93 12.54
C THR A 246 18.09 40.65 12.55
N THR A 247 17.28 40.44 11.52
CA THR A 247 16.51 39.19 11.32
C THR A 247 17.42 37.96 11.33
N GLU A 248 18.62 38.05 10.75
CA GLU A 248 19.62 36.97 10.74
C GLU A 248 20.14 36.63 12.15
N GLU A 249 20.40 37.64 12.98
CA GLU A 249 20.85 37.43 14.37
C GLU A 249 19.76 36.79 15.23
N VAL A 250 18.50 37.16 15.03
CA VAL A 250 17.36 36.54 15.71
C VAL A 250 17.21 35.09 15.29
N GLN A 251 17.16 34.82 13.98
CA GLN A 251 17.04 33.45 13.44
C GLN A 251 18.21 32.54 13.84
N GLY A 252 19.40 33.11 14.05
CA GLY A 252 20.59 32.37 14.46
C GLY A 252 20.64 31.98 15.95
N SER A 253 19.70 32.42 16.79
CA SER A 253 19.68 32.15 18.24
C SER A 253 18.34 31.60 18.71
N GLU A 254 18.34 30.38 19.22
CA GLU A 254 17.14 29.73 19.81
C GLU A 254 16.43 30.63 20.83
N GLN A 255 17.18 31.24 21.74
CA GLN A 255 16.65 32.09 22.80
C GLN A 255 16.02 33.38 22.26
N LEU A 256 16.65 34.02 21.26
CA LEU A 256 16.08 35.20 20.63
C LEU A 256 14.83 34.84 19.83
N ARG A 257 14.81 33.69 19.15
CA ARG A 257 13.60 33.19 18.46
C ARG A 257 12.44 33.05 19.44
N VAL A 258 12.67 32.43 20.60
CA VAL A 258 11.66 32.31 21.67
C VAL A 258 11.23 33.71 22.15
N ALA A 259 12.17 34.61 22.48
CA ALA A 259 11.85 35.96 22.95
C ALA A 259 10.94 36.73 21.99
N TYR A 260 11.27 36.71 20.69
CA TYR A 260 10.49 37.40 19.67
C TYR A 260 9.16 36.74 19.38
N ALA A 261 9.11 35.41 19.39
CA ALA A 261 7.86 34.68 19.28
C ALA A 261 6.91 35.06 20.43
N MET A 262 7.38 35.06 21.67
CA MET A 262 6.58 35.47 22.83
C MET A 262 6.07 36.91 22.73
N MET A 263 6.88 37.83 22.21
CA MET A 263 6.47 39.22 22.01
C MET A 263 5.39 39.34 20.91
N LEU A 264 5.60 38.71 19.75
CA LEU A 264 4.68 38.78 18.61
C LEU A 264 3.38 38.01 18.87
N TRP A 265 3.46 36.96 19.69
CA TRP A 265 2.33 36.21 20.20
C TRP A 265 1.67 36.87 21.42
N GLN A 266 2.10 38.09 21.79
CA GLN A 266 1.52 38.96 22.82
C GLN A 266 1.63 38.48 24.27
N TYR A 267 2.59 37.60 24.55
CA TYR A 267 2.91 37.13 25.91
C TYR A 267 4.04 37.92 26.57
N ALA A 268 4.84 38.65 25.78
CA ALA A 268 5.95 39.44 26.26
C ALA A 268 5.93 40.89 25.77
N MET A 269 6.50 41.77 26.57
CA MET A 269 6.83 43.14 26.20
C MET A 269 8.07 43.18 25.28
N PRO A 270 8.33 44.30 24.59
CA PRO A 270 9.57 44.47 23.84
C PRO A 270 10.81 44.22 24.70
N LEU A 271 11.83 43.64 24.06
CA LEU A 271 13.12 43.33 24.67
C LEU A 271 13.75 44.56 25.33
N SER A 272 14.44 44.39 26.46
CA SER A 272 15.17 45.47 27.13
C SER A 272 16.24 46.09 26.23
N GLU A 273 16.59 47.37 26.46
CA GLU A 273 17.61 48.08 25.67
C GLU A 273 18.97 47.37 25.65
N ASP A 274 19.32 46.66 26.73
CA ASP A 274 20.57 45.90 26.83
C ASP A 274 20.48 44.47 26.22
N LYS A 275 19.30 44.07 25.75
CA LYS A 275 18.99 42.78 25.13
C LYS A 275 19.15 41.58 26.07
N LEU A 276 19.30 41.81 27.37
CA LEU A 276 19.57 40.75 28.34
C LEU A 276 18.31 40.23 29.01
N THR A 277 17.22 41.00 29.00
CA THR A 277 16.00 40.69 29.73
C THR A 277 14.75 40.97 28.91
N ILE A 278 13.67 40.27 29.25
CA ILE A 278 12.35 40.50 28.69
C ILE A 278 11.30 40.43 29.80
N ASP A 279 10.39 41.40 29.79
CA ASP A 279 9.26 41.48 30.72
C ASP A 279 8.03 40.81 30.11
N PHE A 280 7.32 40.02 30.90
CA PHE A 280 6.13 39.28 30.48
C PHE A 280 4.85 40.00 30.87
N VAL A 281 3.78 39.74 30.12
CA VAL A 281 2.44 40.27 30.44
C VAL A 281 1.95 39.77 31.81
N SER A 282 2.42 38.60 32.24
CA SER A 282 2.20 38.05 33.59
C SER A 282 2.86 38.86 34.71
N GLY A 283 3.79 39.78 34.38
CA GLY A 283 4.58 40.56 35.33
C GLY A 283 5.91 39.91 35.74
N ALA A 284 6.30 38.77 35.15
CA ALA A 284 7.61 38.17 35.34
C ALA A 284 8.70 38.84 34.46
N THR A 285 9.96 38.72 34.86
CA THR A 285 11.13 39.16 34.06
C THR A 285 12.11 38.00 33.97
N TYR A 286 12.53 37.64 32.76
CA TYR A 286 13.50 36.56 32.54
C TYR A 286 14.74 37.09 31.82
N HIS A 287 15.87 36.42 32.05
CA HIS A 287 17.03 36.60 31.18
C HIS A 287 16.79 35.90 29.85
N VAL A 288 17.18 36.54 28.74
CA VAL A 288 17.04 35.95 27.41
C VAL A 288 17.73 34.59 27.33
N SER A 289 18.89 34.43 27.98
CA SER A 289 19.64 33.17 28.01
C SER A 289 18.87 31.98 28.57
N ASP A 290 17.82 32.24 29.37
CA ASP A 290 17.08 31.22 30.10
C ASP A 290 15.76 30.86 29.40
N LEU A 291 15.47 31.48 28.26
CA LEU A 291 14.24 31.23 27.50
C LEU A 291 14.29 29.88 26.79
N THR A 292 13.23 29.11 26.98
CA THR A 292 12.99 27.81 26.36
C THR A 292 11.52 27.70 25.96
N GLY A 293 11.17 26.67 25.17
CA GLY A 293 9.76 26.35 24.90
C GLY A 293 8.95 26.13 26.17
N GLU A 294 9.53 25.53 27.21
CA GLU A 294 8.86 25.34 28.50
C GLU A 294 8.57 26.67 29.21
N VAL A 295 9.51 27.62 29.21
CA VAL A 295 9.26 28.98 29.75
C VAL A 295 8.14 29.65 28.99
N PHE A 296 8.13 29.53 27.66
CA PHE A 296 7.04 30.08 26.85
C PHE A 296 5.70 29.45 27.22
N PHE A 297 5.63 28.14 27.23
CA PHE A 297 4.41 27.43 27.59
C PHE A 297 3.89 27.79 28.98
N ARG A 298 4.77 28.01 29.97
CA ARG A 298 4.38 28.48 31.31
C ARG A 298 3.71 29.85 31.28
N GLU A 299 4.19 30.77 30.45
CA GLU A 299 3.58 32.09 30.29
C GLU A 299 2.25 32.05 29.53
N ILE A 300 2.11 31.12 28.56
CA ILE A 300 0.82 30.82 27.92
C ILE A 300 -0.19 30.38 28.99
N LEU A 301 0.14 29.36 29.78
CA LEU A 301 -0.76 28.89 30.85
C LEU A 301 -1.11 30.02 31.82
N LYS A 302 -0.13 30.86 32.16
CA LYS A 302 -0.32 31.94 33.13
C LYS A 302 -1.38 32.96 32.70
N ALA A 303 -1.53 33.21 31.39
CA ALA A 303 -2.54 34.12 30.88
C ALA A 303 -3.98 33.61 31.03
N TYR A 304 -4.14 32.29 31.19
CA TYR A 304 -5.43 31.61 31.34
C TYR A 304 -5.70 31.14 32.78
N GLU A 305 -4.87 31.54 33.75
CA GLU A 305 -5.05 31.18 35.16
C GLU A 305 -5.94 32.16 35.94
N ASP A 306 -6.73 31.61 36.86
CA ASP A 306 -7.41 32.38 37.91
C ASP A 306 -6.46 32.81 39.04
N GLU A 307 -7.00 33.52 40.04
CA GLU A 307 -6.24 33.97 41.22
C GLU A 307 -5.68 32.80 42.07
N SER A 308 -6.20 31.58 41.90
CA SER A 308 -5.73 30.37 42.57
C SER A 308 -4.64 29.63 41.77
N GLY A 309 -4.34 30.09 40.56
CA GLY A 309 -3.36 29.50 39.66
C GLY A 309 -3.89 28.28 38.91
N LYS A 310 -5.22 28.15 38.78
CA LYS A 310 -5.89 27.11 37.99
C LYS A 310 -6.34 27.67 36.65
N VAL A 311 -6.36 26.85 35.62
CA VAL A 311 -6.88 27.27 34.31
C VAL A 311 -8.39 27.57 34.40
N ASP A 312 -8.80 28.77 33.98
CA ASP A 312 -10.19 29.25 33.99
C ASP A 312 -10.59 29.79 32.60
N ILE A 313 -10.85 28.87 31.68
CA ILE A 313 -11.36 29.13 30.33
C ILE A 313 -12.35 28.03 29.92
N GLU A 314 -13.23 28.36 28.97
CA GLU A 314 -14.11 27.38 28.32
C GLU A 314 -13.26 26.24 27.72
N GLU A 315 -13.69 24.99 27.96
CA GLU A 315 -12.97 23.76 27.58
C GLU A 315 -11.58 23.55 28.24
N GLY A 316 -11.19 24.40 29.20
CA GLY A 316 -9.99 24.24 30.01
C GLY A 316 -8.71 24.17 29.16
N TYR A 317 -7.84 23.20 29.44
CA TYR A 317 -6.59 22.99 28.70
C TYR A 317 -6.80 22.75 27.21
N GLN A 318 -7.89 22.08 26.83
CA GLN A 318 -8.22 21.85 25.42
C GLN A 318 -8.56 23.16 24.73
N GLY A 319 -9.31 24.05 25.41
CA GLY A 319 -9.59 25.41 24.92
C GLY A 319 -8.31 26.24 24.70
N ILE A 320 -7.35 26.18 25.63
CA ILE A 320 -6.02 26.82 25.43
C ILE A 320 -5.35 26.24 24.19
N SER A 321 -5.34 24.91 24.07
CA SER A 321 -4.69 24.23 22.95
C SER A 321 -5.29 24.63 21.61
N GLU A 322 -6.60 24.86 21.53
CA GLU A 322 -7.28 25.27 20.31
C GLU A 322 -7.08 26.74 19.96
N ILE A 323 -7.08 27.61 20.96
CA ILE A 323 -6.89 29.07 20.77
C ILE A 323 -5.47 29.38 20.32
N GLU A 324 -4.47 28.73 20.94
CA GLU A 324 -3.06 29.00 20.71
C GLU A 324 -2.47 28.18 19.55
N SER A 325 -3.23 27.21 19.02
CA SER A 325 -2.71 26.26 18.04
C SER A 325 -2.25 26.93 16.75
N VAL A 326 -1.10 26.47 16.26
CA VAL A 326 -0.66 26.66 14.86
C VAL A 326 -0.75 25.37 14.04
N GLY A 327 -1.42 24.34 14.57
CA GLY A 327 -1.62 23.05 13.90
C GLY A 327 -1.55 21.82 14.81
N SER A 328 -1.12 21.97 16.07
CA SER A 328 -0.97 20.87 17.04
C SER A 328 -1.93 20.96 18.23
N ASN A 329 -2.05 19.84 18.95
CA ASN A 329 -2.81 19.71 20.18
C ASN A 329 -1.92 19.19 21.32
N PHE A 330 -1.56 20.06 22.28
CA PHE A 330 -0.65 19.67 23.37
C PHE A 330 -1.32 18.74 24.39
N VAL A 331 -2.64 18.76 24.53
CA VAL A 331 -3.37 17.88 25.45
C VAL A 331 -3.33 16.44 24.94
N SER A 332 -3.56 16.24 23.65
CA SER A 332 -3.41 14.94 22.98
C SER A 332 -1.97 14.43 23.06
N LEU A 333 -1.00 15.29 22.78
CA LEU A 333 0.42 14.93 22.86
C LEU A 333 0.84 14.57 24.30
N ALA A 334 0.38 15.32 25.31
CA ALA A 334 0.65 15.02 26.71
C ALA A 334 0.10 13.65 27.12
N ARG A 335 -1.09 13.26 26.61
CA ARG A 335 -1.65 11.93 26.82
C ARG A 335 -0.77 10.85 26.22
N GLU A 336 -0.33 11.03 24.98
CA GLU A 336 0.55 10.08 24.28
C GLU A 336 1.86 9.88 25.04
N ILE A 337 2.55 10.96 25.41
CA ILE A 337 3.82 10.90 26.16
C ILE A 337 3.62 10.25 27.53
N PHE A 338 2.55 10.57 28.25
CA PHE A 338 2.25 9.94 29.53
C PHE A 338 1.99 8.44 29.41
N ILE A 339 1.12 8.03 28.47
CA ILE A 339 0.77 6.62 28.24
C ILE A 339 2.02 5.82 27.86
N ASP A 340 2.88 6.37 27.01
CA ASP A 340 4.16 5.77 26.64
C ASP A 340 5.04 5.54 27.89
N LYS A 341 5.28 6.59 28.68
CA LYS A 341 6.12 6.51 29.88
C LYS A 341 5.57 5.61 30.98
N ILE A 342 4.24 5.55 31.16
CA ILE A 342 3.61 4.77 32.25
C ILE A 342 3.39 3.30 31.89
N SER A 343 3.28 2.98 30.60
CA SER A 343 3.18 1.59 30.14
C SER A 343 4.45 0.84 30.57
N LYS A 344 4.30 -0.13 31.49
CA LYS A 344 5.46 -0.87 32.03
C LYS A 344 6.18 -1.57 30.88
N ALA A 345 7.47 -1.28 30.71
CA ALA A 345 8.36 -2.09 29.88
C ALA A 345 8.33 -3.53 30.40
N ILE A 346 7.78 -4.43 29.59
CA ILE A 346 7.82 -5.87 29.82
C ILE A 346 8.65 -6.51 28.72
N GLU A 347 9.39 -7.56 29.06
CA GLU A 347 10.12 -8.34 28.07
C GLU A 347 9.13 -9.24 27.32
N VAL A 348 8.58 -8.74 26.21
CA VAL A 348 7.70 -9.51 25.33
C VAL A 348 8.58 -10.36 24.42
N GLN A 349 8.75 -11.63 24.81
CA GLN A 349 9.67 -12.52 24.12
C GLN A 349 9.19 -12.96 22.74
N SER A 350 7.88 -12.97 22.47
CA SER A 350 7.33 -13.51 21.22
C SER A 350 5.98 -12.88 20.89
N ILE A 351 5.62 -12.89 19.61
CA ILE A 351 4.30 -12.46 19.15
C ILE A 351 3.29 -13.57 19.44
N ALA A 352 2.38 -13.33 20.39
CA ALA A 352 1.43 -14.33 20.89
C ALA A 352 0.55 -14.96 19.78
N GLY A 353 0.26 -14.19 18.72
CA GLY A 353 -0.53 -14.59 17.58
C GLY A 353 0.21 -15.46 16.57
N LEU A 354 1.53 -15.64 16.68
CA LEU A 354 2.32 -16.50 15.79
C LEU A 354 2.69 -17.80 16.49
N VAL A 355 1.96 -18.87 16.17
CA VAL A 355 2.05 -20.14 16.91
C VAL A 355 2.48 -21.29 16.00
N ALA A 356 3.65 -21.86 16.26
CA ALA A 356 4.06 -23.15 15.69
C ALA A 356 3.27 -24.31 16.32
N GLY A 357 2.96 -25.33 15.54
CA GLY A 357 2.25 -26.51 16.02
C GLY A 357 2.51 -27.75 15.17
N LYS A 358 1.77 -28.81 15.52
CA LYS A 358 1.76 -30.08 14.78
C LYS A 358 0.31 -30.55 14.65
N LYS A 359 -0.05 -31.09 13.49
CA LYS A 359 -1.38 -31.66 13.24
C LYS A 359 -1.26 -33.05 12.62
N GLN A 360 -2.02 -34.01 13.14
CA GLN A 360 -2.02 -35.36 12.61
C GLN A 360 -3.19 -35.55 11.64
N ILE A 361 -2.89 -35.90 10.39
CA ILE A 361 -3.89 -36.13 9.34
C ILE A 361 -3.64 -37.52 8.76
N ARG A 362 -4.63 -38.41 8.90
CA ARG A 362 -4.56 -39.81 8.40
C ARG A 362 -3.28 -40.56 8.83
N GLY A 363 -2.79 -40.29 10.04
CA GLY A 363 -1.60 -40.93 10.60
C GLY A 363 -0.26 -40.25 10.28
N VAL A 364 -0.24 -39.26 9.38
CA VAL A 364 0.95 -38.44 9.08
C VAL A 364 0.92 -37.18 9.96
N GLN A 365 2.06 -36.85 10.58
CA GLN A 365 2.21 -35.63 11.35
C GLN A 365 2.74 -34.51 10.44
N TYR A 366 2.03 -33.40 10.42
CA TYR A 366 2.39 -32.20 9.67
C TYR A 366 2.74 -31.06 10.62
N ASP A 367 3.61 -30.17 10.16
CA ASP A 367 3.89 -28.91 10.83
C ASP A 367 2.77 -27.94 10.53
N THR A 368 2.42 -27.12 11.52
CA THR A 368 1.40 -26.09 11.36
C THR A 368 1.91 -24.75 11.86
N ILE A 369 1.37 -23.68 11.28
CA ILE A 369 1.57 -22.31 11.74
C ILE A 369 0.19 -21.70 11.89
N ARG A 370 -0.09 -21.11 13.04
CA ARG A 370 -1.28 -20.29 13.26
C ARG A 370 -0.90 -18.83 13.32
N VAL A 371 -1.66 -18.00 12.61
CA VAL A 371 -1.68 -16.55 12.75
C VAL A 371 -3.03 -16.16 13.34
N ILE A 372 -3.00 -15.46 14.47
CA ILE A 372 -4.19 -15.10 15.24
C ILE A 372 -4.34 -13.59 15.21
N LEU A 373 -5.47 -13.11 14.70
CA LEU A 373 -5.81 -11.70 14.65
C LEU A 373 -6.83 -11.35 15.75
N THR A 374 -6.72 -10.15 16.30
CA THR A 374 -7.66 -9.59 17.30
C THR A 374 -8.96 -9.07 16.68
N LYS A 375 -8.94 -8.81 15.37
CA LYS A 375 -10.11 -8.46 14.56
C LYS A 375 -9.97 -8.99 13.15
N ILE A 376 -11.07 -9.07 12.44
CA ILE A 376 -11.06 -9.39 11.02
C ILE A 376 -10.33 -8.32 10.22
N HIS A 377 -9.57 -8.75 9.21
CA HIS A 377 -8.96 -7.88 8.21
C HIS A 377 -9.12 -8.54 6.82
N PRO A 378 -9.81 -7.91 5.86
CA PRO A 378 -9.89 -8.44 4.50
C PRO A 378 -8.50 -8.58 3.88
N GLY A 379 -8.29 -9.58 3.05
CA GLY A 379 -7.00 -9.74 2.38
C GLY A 379 -5.89 -10.31 3.27
N THR A 380 -6.21 -10.71 4.50
CA THR A 380 -5.24 -11.35 5.41
C THR A 380 -4.49 -12.51 4.73
N LEU A 381 -5.17 -13.36 3.96
CA LEU A 381 -4.50 -14.48 3.27
C LEU A 381 -3.48 -14.02 2.22
N GLN A 382 -3.69 -12.85 1.59
CA GLN A 382 -2.74 -12.28 0.64
C GLN A 382 -1.55 -11.67 1.37
N LEU A 383 -1.79 -10.94 2.46
CA LEU A 383 -0.72 -10.39 3.30
C LEU A 383 0.12 -11.47 3.98
N LEU A 384 -0.49 -12.61 4.34
CA LEU A 384 0.21 -13.78 4.88
C LEU A 384 0.93 -14.61 3.81
N ASN A 385 0.61 -14.41 2.53
CA ASN A 385 1.28 -15.10 1.44
C ASN A 385 2.62 -14.44 1.13
N ILE A 386 3.68 -15.00 1.69
CA ILE A 386 5.06 -14.53 1.51
C ILE A 386 5.90 -15.52 0.71
N PRO A 387 6.94 -15.07 -0.04
CA PRO A 387 7.99 -15.96 -0.50
C PRO A 387 8.69 -16.56 0.72
N VAL A 388 8.85 -17.88 0.78
CA VAL A 388 9.52 -18.52 1.92
C VAL A 388 11.01 -18.63 1.63
N ALA A 389 11.80 -17.89 2.40
CA ALA A 389 13.25 -17.92 2.34
C ALA A 389 13.88 -18.74 3.50
N PRO A 390 15.00 -19.43 3.27
CA PRO A 390 15.64 -20.32 4.23
C PRO A 390 16.33 -19.56 5.36
N LYS A 391 15.93 -19.81 6.62
CA LYS A 391 16.54 -19.20 7.80
C LYS A 391 18.06 -19.41 7.81
N HIS A 392 18.52 -20.64 7.59
CA HIS A 392 19.93 -21.02 7.73
C HIS A 392 20.87 -20.28 6.78
N HIS A 393 20.35 -19.80 5.64
CA HIS A 393 21.12 -19.08 4.64
C HIS A 393 21.30 -17.61 5.01
N TYR A 394 20.25 -16.98 5.51
CA TYR A 394 20.23 -15.54 5.81
C TYR A 394 20.80 -15.18 7.17
N ILE A 395 20.90 -16.11 8.12
CA ILE A 395 21.57 -15.89 9.41
C ILE A 395 23.03 -16.36 9.42
N LYS A 396 23.52 -16.92 8.30
CA LYS A 396 24.80 -17.63 8.26
C LYS A 396 25.96 -16.70 8.60
N GLY A 397 26.60 -16.96 9.74
CA GLY A 397 27.78 -16.22 10.18
C GLY A 397 27.47 -14.92 10.91
N PHE A 398 26.19 -14.63 11.19
CA PHE A 398 25.83 -13.57 12.12
C PHE A 398 26.25 -13.93 13.54
N ALA A 399 26.80 -12.95 14.26
CA ALA A 399 27.13 -13.07 15.67
C ALA A 399 26.09 -12.27 16.46
N TYR A 400 25.28 -12.96 17.26
CA TYR A 400 24.23 -12.35 18.05
C TYR A 400 24.80 -11.58 19.25
N ASP A 401 24.23 -10.42 19.53
CA ASP A 401 24.64 -9.58 20.67
C ASP A 401 24.10 -10.13 22.00
N SER A 402 22.92 -10.76 21.97
CA SER A 402 22.23 -11.38 23.11
C SER A 402 21.29 -12.48 22.62
N GLU A 403 21.15 -13.56 23.41
CA GLU A 403 20.21 -14.66 23.12
C GLU A 403 18.79 -14.41 23.65
N ALA A 404 18.57 -13.40 24.51
CA ALA A 404 17.31 -13.21 25.22
C ALA A 404 16.12 -12.84 24.31
N THR A 405 16.38 -12.18 23.18
CA THR A 405 15.35 -11.65 22.28
C THR A 405 15.44 -12.22 20.86
N ILE A 406 15.95 -13.46 20.72
CA ILE A 406 16.04 -14.16 19.43
C ILE A 406 14.78 -14.99 19.19
N ASN A 407 14.04 -14.64 18.14
CA ASN A 407 12.86 -15.40 17.69
C ASN A 407 13.11 -16.01 16.33
N TYR A 408 13.13 -17.34 16.27
CA TYR A 408 13.35 -18.09 15.03
C TYR A 408 14.58 -17.60 14.24
N GLY A 409 15.62 -17.13 14.94
CA GLY A 409 16.86 -16.60 14.33
C GLY A 409 16.88 -15.09 14.08
N VAL A 410 15.78 -14.38 14.30
CA VAL A 410 15.69 -12.91 14.23
C VAL A 410 16.03 -12.30 15.58
N GLN A 411 16.99 -11.37 15.63
CA GLN A 411 17.30 -10.60 16.84
C GLN A 411 16.43 -9.35 16.89
N TYR A 412 15.55 -9.27 17.89
CA TYR A 412 14.60 -8.17 18.04
C TYR A 412 15.27 -6.79 17.96
N GLY A 413 14.74 -5.91 17.11
CA GLY A 413 15.11 -4.49 17.04
C GLY A 413 16.57 -4.23 16.67
N SER A 414 17.26 -5.21 16.09
CA SER A 414 18.69 -5.11 15.79
C SER A 414 18.93 -4.65 14.35
N THR A 415 19.29 -3.38 14.17
CA THR A 415 19.72 -2.85 12.86
C THR A 415 20.91 -3.63 12.28
N ASN A 416 21.83 -4.10 13.14
CA ASN A 416 22.96 -4.93 12.70
C ASN A 416 22.50 -6.27 12.10
N PHE A 417 21.46 -6.87 12.67
CA PHE A 417 20.87 -8.09 12.14
C PHE A 417 20.18 -7.84 10.79
N ILE A 418 19.38 -6.77 10.70
CA ILE A 418 18.72 -6.36 9.46
C ILE A 418 19.75 -6.12 8.35
N GLU A 419 20.83 -5.40 8.64
CA GLU A 419 21.91 -5.15 7.68
C GLU A 419 22.66 -6.43 7.29
N HIS A 420 22.84 -7.38 8.22
CA HIS A 420 23.40 -8.69 7.88
C HIS A 420 22.53 -9.43 6.87
N VAL A 421 21.22 -9.52 7.13
CA VAL A 421 20.28 -10.17 6.22
C VAL A 421 20.25 -9.44 4.87
N ARG A 422 20.18 -8.11 4.87
CA ARG A 422 20.17 -7.24 3.69
C ARG A 422 21.40 -7.46 2.81
N SER A 423 22.58 -7.61 3.42
CA SER A 423 23.84 -7.80 2.70
C SER A 423 23.92 -9.11 1.90
N ASN A 424 23.09 -10.11 2.24
CA ASN A 424 23.04 -11.37 1.52
C ASN A 424 22.19 -11.26 0.25
N ASN A 425 22.82 -10.80 -0.82
CA ASN A 425 22.18 -10.62 -2.13
C ASN A 425 22.20 -11.88 -3.02
N ASN A 426 22.43 -13.07 -2.44
CA ASN A 426 22.44 -14.34 -3.16
C ASN A 426 21.14 -15.10 -2.82
N PRO A 427 20.05 -14.96 -3.61
CA PRO A 427 18.78 -15.58 -3.29
C PRO A 427 18.91 -17.10 -3.25
N LEU A 428 18.32 -17.70 -2.22
CA LEU A 428 18.16 -19.14 -2.08
C LEU A 428 16.70 -19.42 -1.77
N GLY A 429 16.09 -20.33 -2.53
CA GLY A 429 14.69 -20.67 -2.35
C GLY A 429 14.36 -22.05 -2.90
N ALA A 430 13.06 -22.34 -2.91
CA ALA A 430 12.48 -23.61 -3.37
C ALA A 430 11.66 -23.48 -4.67
N GLY A 431 11.85 -22.38 -5.39
CA GLY A 431 11.24 -22.13 -6.70
C GLY A 431 11.79 -23.05 -7.79
N PRO A 432 11.27 -22.94 -9.03
CA PRO A 432 11.62 -23.82 -10.15
C PRO A 432 13.08 -23.68 -10.62
N TYR A 433 13.73 -22.55 -10.31
CA TYR A 433 15.08 -22.22 -10.76
C TYR A 433 15.96 -21.73 -9.62
N LYS A 434 17.27 -21.71 -9.87
CA LYS A 434 18.31 -21.16 -9.00
C LYS A 434 19.02 -20.06 -9.76
N LEU A 435 19.28 -18.93 -9.10
CA LEU A 435 20.13 -17.90 -9.66
C LEU A 435 21.57 -18.43 -9.82
N ILE A 436 22.18 -18.20 -10.98
CA ILE A 436 23.57 -18.58 -11.26
C ILE A 436 24.48 -17.35 -11.29
N ARG A 437 24.09 -16.34 -12.06
CA ARG A 437 24.87 -15.09 -12.19
C ARG A 437 24.05 -13.98 -12.83
N ARG A 438 24.45 -12.73 -12.60
CA ARG A 438 24.13 -11.58 -13.43
C ARG A 438 25.33 -11.26 -14.31
N ASP A 439 25.13 -11.05 -15.60
CA ASP A 439 26.18 -10.61 -16.51
C ASP A 439 26.58 -9.18 -16.18
N SER A 440 27.88 -8.92 -16.07
CA SER A 440 28.39 -7.60 -15.74
C SER A 440 28.36 -6.62 -16.92
N ILE A 441 28.17 -7.11 -18.15
CA ILE A 441 28.20 -6.28 -19.37
C ILE A 441 26.80 -5.82 -19.74
N ASP A 442 25.87 -6.77 -19.92
CA ASP A 442 24.51 -6.46 -20.40
C ASP A 442 23.42 -6.60 -19.32
N GLY A 443 23.80 -7.00 -18.10
CA GLY A 443 22.87 -7.15 -16.99
C GLY A 443 22.00 -8.41 -17.05
N THR A 444 22.15 -9.28 -18.05
CA THR A 444 21.36 -10.51 -18.22
C THR A 444 21.50 -11.41 -16.99
N VAL A 445 20.37 -11.86 -16.44
CA VAL A 445 20.35 -12.74 -15.26
C VAL A 445 20.14 -14.19 -15.71
N TYR A 446 21.05 -15.07 -15.33
CA TYR A 446 21.06 -16.47 -15.73
C TYR A 446 20.66 -17.39 -14.58
N PHE A 447 19.85 -18.38 -14.92
CA PHE A 447 19.29 -19.35 -14.00
C PHE A 447 19.52 -20.77 -14.47
N GLU A 448 19.61 -21.70 -13.52
CA GLU A 448 19.61 -23.14 -13.76
C GLU A 448 18.47 -23.79 -12.97
N ARG A 449 17.81 -24.78 -13.56
CA ARG A 449 16.76 -25.57 -12.93
C ARG A 449 17.12 -26.01 -11.50
N ASN A 450 16.17 -25.84 -10.59
CA ASN A 450 16.22 -26.43 -9.26
C ASN A 450 15.94 -27.94 -9.35
N ASN A 451 16.88 -28.76 -8.86
CA ASN A 451 16.75 -30.23 -8.87
C ASN A 451 15.92 -30.79 -7.70
N TYR A 452 15.41 -29.93 -6.83
CA TYR A 452 14.55 -30.25 -5.70
C TYR A 452 13.13 -29.68 -5.82
N PHE A 453 12.79 -28.99 -6.91
CA PHE A 453 11.47 -28.39 -7.09
C PHE A 453 10.32 -29.41 -7.07
N GLN A 454 10.57 -30.64 -7.53
CA GLN A 454 9.62 -31.76 -7.43
C GLN A 454 9.19 -32.09 -5.98
N THR A 455 9.91 -31.62 -4.96
CA THR A 455 9.53 -31.82 -3.55
C THR A 455 8.45 -30.85 -3.07
N MET A 456 8.10 -29.84 -3.88
CA MET A 456 7.12 -28.81 -3.54
C MET A 456 5.66 -29.21 -3.78
N GLY A 457 5.40 -30.41 -4.30
CA GLY A 457 4.03 -30.89 -4.51
C GLY A 457 3.97 -32.34 -4.96
N GLY A 458 2.78 -32.75 -5.41
CA GLY A 458 2.49 -34.09 -5.90
C GLY A 458 2.85 -34.28 -7.37
N GLU A 459 2.15 -35.19 -8.05
CA GLU A 459 2.49 -35.64 -9.42
C GLU A 459 2.52 -34.53 -10.49
N LYS A 460 1.83 -33.40 -10.23
CA LYS A 460 1.79 -32.23 -11.13
C LYS A 460 3.02 -31.31 -10.99
N ILE A 461 3.76 -31.43 -9.90
CA ILE A 461 4.96 -30.64 -9.61
C ILE A 461 6.21 -31.50 -9.85
N PHE A 462 7.08 -31.03 -10.73
CA PHE A 462 8.26 -31.77 -11.18
C PHE A 462 9.31 -30.77 -11.67
N ASN A 463 10.58 -31.19 -11.65
CA ASN A 463 11.69 -30.34 -12.10
C ASN A 463 11.49 -29.86 -13.53
N ALA A 464 11.84 -28.59 -13.77
CA ALA A 464 11.60 -27.93 -15.04
C ALA A 464 12.13 -28.72 -16.24
N TYR A 465 11.39 -28.72 -17.35
CA TYR A 465 11.86 -29.34 -18.58
C TYR A 465 13.09 -28.62 -19.15
N ILE A 466 13.07 -27.28 -19.15
CA ILE A 466 14.18 -26.46 -19.63
C ILE A 466 15.15 -26.19 -18.48
N LYS A 467 16.42 -26.55 -18.67
CA LYS A 467 17.47 -26.38 -17.66
C LYS A 467 17.89 -24.93 -17.50
N ASN A 468 18.09 -24.20 -18.60
CA ASN A 468 18.70 -22.88 -18.59
C ASN A 468 17.67 -21.82 -18.97
N VAL A 469 17.49 -20.81 -18.11
CA VAL A 469 16.65 -19.64 -18.35
C VAL A 469 17.51 -18.39 -18.19
N ALA A 470 17.23 -17.35 -18.97
CA ALA A 470 17.84 -16.05 -18.77
C ALA A 470 16.82 -14.91 -18.92
N LEU A 471 16.83 -13.97 -17.99
CA LEU A 471 16.06 -12.73 -18.05
C LEU A 471 16.92 -11.63 -18.68
N ARG A 472 16.40 -10.98 -19.73
CA ARG A 472 17.06 -9.89 -20.45
C ARG A 472 16.26 -8.60 -20.30
N VAL A 473 16.96 -7.54 -19.90
CA VAL A 473 16.37 -6.21 -19.78
C VAL A 473 16.08 -5.68 -21.19
N ILE A 474 14.81 -5.40 -21.47
CA ILE A 474 14.36 -4.78 -22.72
C ILE A 474 13.72 -3.44 -22.40
N SER A 475 14.17 -2.39 -23.08
CA SER A 475 13.59 -1.06 -22.94
C SER A 475 12.14 -1.05 -23.44
N PRO A 476 11.22 -0.33 -22.76
CA PRO A 476 9.85 -0.12 -23.21
C PRO A 476 9.78 0.28 -24.69
N GLY A 477 8.92 -0.39 -25.46
CA GLY A 477 8.73 -0.18 -26.90
C GLY A 477 9.71 -0.94 -27.81
N SER A 478 10.73 -1.61 -27.26
CA SER A 478 11.69 -2.41 -28.03
C SER A 478 11.40 -3.92 -28.03
N GLU A 479 10.33 -4.35 -27.35
CA GLU A 479 10.01 -5.76 -27.10
C GLU A 479 9.72 -6.50 -28.40
N MET A 480 8.94 -5.90 -29.30
CA MET A 480 8.65 -6.50 -30.60
C MET A 480 9.92 -6.67 -31.45
N ALA A 481 10.82 -5.69 -31.46
CA ALA A 481 12.10 -5.80 -32.15
C ALA A 481 12.99 -6.92 -31.55
N ALA A 482 12.98 -7.06 -30.22
CA ALA A 482 13.69 -8.13 -29.52
C ALA A 482 13.12 -9.52 -29.85
N LEU A 483 11.80 -9.66 -29.97
CA LEU A 483 11.12 -10.89 -30.40
C LEU A 483 11.45 -11.24 -31.86
N LYS A 484 11.36 -10.26 -32.78
CA LYS A 484 11.67 -10.46 -34.21
C LYS A 484 13.08 -10.97 -34.43
N SER A 485 14.05 -10.37 -33.76
CA SER A 485 15.47 -10.75 -33.83
C SER A 485 15.79 -12.08 -33.14
N GLY A 486 14.90 -12.58 -32.28
CA GLY A 486 15.15 -13.74 -31.43
C GLY A 486 16.05 -13.44 -30.22
N TYR A 487 16.22 -12.16 -29.87
CA TYR A 487 16.91 -11.76 -28.65
C TYR A 487 16.13 -12.19 -27.40
N VAL A 488 14.81 -12.26 -27.47
CA VAL A 488 13.96 -12.94 -26.48
C VAL A 488 13.00 -13.89 -27.19
N HIS A 489 12.52 -14.90 -26.47
CA HIS A 489 11.57 -15.89 -26.97
C HIS A 489 10.14 -15.65 -26.45
N PHE A 490 10.00 -14.83 -25.41
CA PHE A 490 8.75 -14.46 -24.78
C PHE A 490 8.88 -13.04 -24.22
N ALA A 491 7.87 -12.20 -24.42
CA ALA A 491 7.80 -10.88 -23.81
C ALA A 491 6.35 -10.43 -23.58
N LYS A 492 6.14 -9.60 -22.56
CA LYS A 492 4.96 -8.75 -22.45
C LYS A 492 5.24 -7.48 -23.26
N VAL A 493 4.40 -7.18 -24.24
CA VAL A 493 4.62 -6.09 -25.20
C VAL A 493 3.62 -4.97 -24.95
N ASN A 494 4.08 -3.72 -25.00
CA ASN A 494 3.18 -2.57 -24.93
C ASN A 494 2.19 -2.59 -26.10
N HIS A 495 0.92 -2.37 -25.78
CA HIS A 495 -0.18 -2.48 -26.72
C HIS A 495 -0.31 -1.22 -27.60
N SER A 496 -0.32 -1.39 -28.92
CA SER A 496 -0.73 -0.37 -29.89
C SER A 496 -1.32 -1.04 -31.13
N LYS A 497 -2.05 -0.27 -31.96
CA LYS A 497 -2.55 -0.80 -33.25
C LYS A 497 -1.40 -1.24 -34.15
N GLU A 498 -0.32 -0.47 -34.21
CA GLU A 498 0.87 -0.75 -35.01
C GLU A 498 1.54 -2.06 -34.59
N VAL A 499 1.57 -2.36 -33.29
CA VAL A 499 2.12 -3.62 -32.78
C VAL A 499 1.31 -4.83 -33.26
N LEU A 500 -0.03 -4.73 -33.31
CA LEU A 500 -0.88 -5.80 -33.84
C LEU A 500 -0.72 -5.98 -35.35
N GLU A 501 -0.69 -4.88 -36.10
CA GLU A 501 -0.44 -4.90 -37.55
C GLU A 501 0.93 -5.54 -37.86
N GLU A 502 1.95 -5.19 -37.09
CA GLU A 502 3.27 -5.80 -37.24
C GLU A 502 3.25 -7.30 -36.90
N LEU A 503 2.53 -7.71 -35.85
CA LEU A 503 2.40 -9.09 -35.42
C LEU A 503 1.74 -9.98 -36.49
N ASP A 504 0.72 -9.48 -37.18
CA ASP A 504 0.02 -10.20 -38.27
C ASP A 504 0.97 -10.59 -39.41
N GLU A 505 2.05 -9.83 -39.61
CA GLU A 505 3.09 -10.15 -40.60
C GLU A 505 4.11 -11.20 -40.10
N GLN A 506 4.12 -11.52 -38.80
CA GLN A 506 5.09 -12.40 -38.16
C GLN A 506 4.55 -13.81 -37.90
N ALA A 507 4.54 -14.68 -38.93
CA ALA A 507 4.01 -16.05 -38.83
C ALA A 507 4.62 -16.94 -37.71
N LYS A 508 5.79 -16.58 -37.17
CA LYS A 508 6.47 -17.30 -36.08
C LYS A 508 6.11 -16.80 -34.67
N LEU A 509 5.49 -15.62 -34.57
CA LEU A 509 5.11 -15.03 -33.29
C LEU A 509 3.62 -15.30 -33.05
N HIS A 510 3.26 -15.54 -31.79
CA HIS A 510 1.87 -15.78 -31.40
C HIS A 510 1.51 -14.96 -30.17
N GLU A 511 0.39 -14.25 -30.25
CA GLU A 511 -0.20 -13.51 -29.14
C GLU A 511 -0.89 -14.42 -28.13
N LEU A 512 -0.90 -13.94 -26.89
CA LEU A 512 -1.75 -14.37 -25.79
C LEU A 512 -2.24 -13.09 -25.12
N ILE A 513 -3.55 -12.85 -25.15
CA ILE A 513 -4.17 -11.65 -24.61
C ILE A 513 -4.87 -12.02 -23.30
N VAL A 514 -4.63 -11.23 -22.26
CA VAL A 514 -5.18 -11.42 -20.92
C VAL A 514 -5.71 -10.08 -20.43
N ASN A 515 -6.83 -10.06 -19.70
CA ASN A 515 -7.28 -8.81 -19.07
C ASN A 515 -6.22 -8.33 -18.07
N HIS A 516 -5.96 -7.04 -18.04
CA HIS A 516 -5.05 -6.46 -17.06
C HIS A 516 -5.80 -6.22 -15.74
N LEU A 517 -5.21 -6.58 -14.60
CA LEU A 517 -5.76 -6.31 -13.27
C LEU A 517 -5.48 -4.87 -12.84
N GLY A 518 -6.07 -3.93 -13.57
CA GLY A 518 -5.78 -2.53 -13.38
C GLY A 518 -6.51 -1.67 -14.37
N TYR A 519 -6.38 -0.37 -14.22
CA TYR A 519 -7.05 0.59 -15.09
C TYR A 519 -6.32 1.93 -15.18
N ASN A 520 -6.73 2.74 -16.15
CA ASN A 520 -6.14 4.03 -16.48
C ASN A 520 -7.15 5.14 -16.26
N TYR A 521 -6.68 6.25 -15.71
CA TYR A 521 -7.53 7.35 -15.28
C TYR A 521 -6.84 8.70 -15.42
N ILE A 522 -7.65 9.75 -15.44
CA ILE A 522 -7.22 11.13 -15.30
C ILE A 522 -7.62 11.62 -13.91
N SER A 523 -6.64 12.06 -13.12
CA SER A 523 -6.89 12.66 -11.81
C SER A 523 -7.18 14.16 -11.97
N ILE A 524 -8.13 14.68 -11.20
CA ILE A 524 -8.41 16.10 -11.04
C ILE A 524 -8.31 16.42 -9.55
N ASN A 525 -7.13 16.85 -9.12
CA ASN A 525 -6.76 16.94 -7.72
C ASN A 525 -7.54 18.04 -6.98
N PRO A 526 -8.43 17.71 -6.01
CA PRO A 526 -9.19 18.67 -5.21
C PRO A 526 -8.33 19.59 -4.34
N LYS A 527 -7.06 19.22 -4.06
CA LYS A 527 -6.12 20.14 -3.41
C LYS A 527 -5.86 21.39 -4.26
N VAL A 528 -5.86 21.23 -5.58
CA VAL A 528 -5.65 22.30 -6.56
C VAL A 528 -6.99 22.88 -7.02
N TYR A 529 -7.99 22.02 -7.23
CA TYR A 529 -9.32 22.37 -7.73
C TYR A 529 -10.41 21.98 -6.71
N PRO A 530 -10.56 22.72 -5.59
CA PRO A 530 -11.44 22.34 -4.49
C PRO A 530 -12.94 22.45 -4.80
N ASN A 531 -13.32 23.28 -5.79
CA ASN A 531 -14.71 23.43 -6.20
C ASN A 531 -15.17 22.21 -7.02
N LEU A 532 -16.22 21.52 -6.55
CA LEU A 532 -16.78 20.34 -7.18
C LEU A 532 -17.29 20.62 -8.60
N HIS A 533 -18.00 21.74 -8.80
CA HIS A 533 -18.52 22.11 -10.12
C HIS A 533 -17.39 22.34 -11.13
N GLU A 534 -16.24 22.87 -10.68
CA GLU A 534 -15.04 22.98 -11.50
C GLU A 534 -14.53 21.60 -11.96
N ARG A 535 -14.48 20.62 -11.06
CA ARG A 535 -14.03 19.26 -11.40
C ARG A 535 -15.03 18.51 -12.27
N ILE A 536 -16.34 18.72 -12.06
CA ILE A 536 -17.39 18.17 -12.93
C ILE A 536 -17.23 18.75 -14.34
N ALA A 537 -17.09 20.07 -14.49
CA ALA A 537 -16.88 20.71 -15.80
C ALA A 537 -15.63 20.20 -16.52
N LEU A 538 -14.54 19.95 -15.78
CA LEU A 538 -13.31 19.36 -16.33
C LEU A 538 -13.50 17.89 -16.73
N THR A 539 -14.41 17.16 -16.08
CA THR A 539 -14.73 15.77 -16.43
C THR A 539 -15.53 15.70 -17.73
N THR A 540 -16.48 16.61 -17.94
CA THR A 540 -17.39 16.58 -19.11
C THR A 540 -16.71 16.94 -20.44
N VAL A 541 -15.47 17.44 -20.42
CA VAL A 541 -14.67 17.70 -21.64
C VAL A 541 -13.75 16.56 -22.04
N LEU A 542 -13.69 15.48 -21.25
CA LEU A 542 -12.84 14.32 -21.53
C LEU A 542 -13.62 13.31 -22.37
N ASP A 543 -13.31 13.18 -23.67
CA ASP A 543 -13.91 12.18 -24.55
C ASP A 543 -13.22 10.81 -24.40
N PRO A 544 -13.82 9.82 -23.70
CA PRO A 544 -13.20 8.52 -23.47
C PRO A 544 -12.94 7.75 -24.77
N ASN A 545 -13.68 8.01 -25.85
CA ASN A 545 -13.51 7.26 -27.09
C ASN A 545 -12.20 7.57 -27.80
N ARG A 546 -11.55 8.69 -27.48
CA ARG A 546 -10.27 9.10 -28.09
C ARG A 546 -9.12 8.17 -27.78
N ILE A 547 -9.21 7.36 -26.72
CA ILE A 547 -8.20 6.33 -26.45
C ILE A 547 -8.06 5.36 -27.64
N PHE A 548 -9.16 5.12 -28.38
CA PHE A 548 -9.18 4.21 -29.52
C PHE A 548 -8.59 4.84 -30.78
N ASP A 549 -8.09 6.08 -30.73
CA ASP A 549 -7.22 6.60 -31.77
C ASP A 549 -5.86 5.88 -31.74
N ILE A 550 -5.36 5.53 -30.55
CA ILE A 550 -4.10 4.79 -30.31
C ILE A 550 -4.32 3.28 -30.11
N LEU A 551 -5.32 2.91 -29.31
CA LEU A 551 -5.53 1.51 -28.90
C LEU A 551 -6.52 0.78 -29.82
N SER A 552 -6.35 -0.53 -29.97
CA SER A 552 -7.37 -1.39 -30.57
C SER A 552 -8.47 -1.72 -29.56
N THR A 553 -9.71 -1.83 -30.03
CA THR A 553 -10.86 -2.31 -29.24
C THR A 553 -10.68 -3.75 -28.76
N ASP A 554 -9.75 -4.51 -29.35
CA ASP A 554 -9.40 -5.85 -28.88
C ASP A 554 -8.54 -5.83 -27.61
N LEU A 555 -7.85 -4.72 -27.34
CA LEU A 555 -6.84 -4.57 -26.28
C LEU A 555 -7.24 -3.61 -25.16
N ALA A 556 -8.36 -2.90 -25.29
CA ALA A 556 -8.85 -1.99 -24.26
C ALA A 556 -10.38 -1.92 -24.25
N GLU A 557 -10.94 -1.67 -23.08
CA GLU A 557 -12.36 -1.41 -22.89
C GLU A 557 -12.57 -0.19 -21.99
N LEU A 558 -13.62 0.58 -22.26
CA LEU A 558 -13.99 1.72 -21.41
C LEU A 558 -14.42 1.24 -20.02
N ILE A 559 -14.12 2.02 -18.99
CA ILE A 559 -14.58 1.80 -17.62
C ILE A 559 -15.11 3.09 -17.01
N TRP A 560 -15.92 2.98 -15.97
CA TRP A 560 -16.71 4.11 -15.46
C TRP A 560 -16.58 4.34 -13.95
N ARG A 561 -15.94 3.42 -13.24
CA ARG A 561 -15.68 3.53 -11.80
C ARG A 561 -14.21 3.24 -11.55
N SER A 562 -13.69 3.78 -10.45
CA SER A 562 -12.32 3.66 -9.97
C SER A 562 -11.96 2.25 -9.49
N GLN A 563 -12.17 1.27 -10.37
CA GLN A 563 -11.97 -0.14 -10.13
C GLN A 563 -11.78 -0.88 -11.45
N SER A 564 -11.03 -1.98 -11.43
CA SER A 564 -10.86 -2.89 -12.56
C SER A 564 -12.13 -3.72 -12.79
N LYS A 565 -12.57 -3.88 -14.03
CA LYS A 565 -13.74 -4.70 -14.41
C LYS A 565 -13.59 -6.20 -14.12
N VAL A 566 -12.35 -6.68 -13.95
CA VAL A 566 -12.10 -8.08 -13.54
C VAL A 566 -12.12 -8.26 -12.02
N SER A 567 -12.18 -7.16 -11.25
CA SER A 567 -12.44 -7.22 -9.82
C SER A 567 -13.89 -7.60 -9.53
N TRP A 568 -14.10 -8.45 -8.53
CA TRP A 568 -15.44 -8.80 -8.05
C TRP A 568 -16.17 -7.62 -7.37
N THR A 569 -15.48 -6.51 -7.11
CA THR A 569 -16.06 -5.28 -6.54
C THR A 569 -16.48 -4.27 -7.60
N TYR A 570 -16.19 -4.51 -8.89
CA TYR A 570 -16.68 -3.62 -9.93
C TYR A 570 -18.20 -3.74 -10.03
N PRO A 571 -18.96 -2.63 -9.96
CA PRO A 571 -20.42 -2.70 -9.95
C PRO A 571 -20.98 -3.04 -11.34
N ASP A 572 -22.16 -3.67 -11.38
CA ASP A 572 -22.88 -4.00 -12.61
C ASP A 572 -23.53 -2.73 -13.23
N LEU A 573 -22.70 -1.75 -13.62
CA LEU A 573 -23.10 -0.46 -14.18
C LEU A 573 -22.36 -0.20 -15.49
N ASP A 574 -23.08 0.30 -16.49
CA ASP A 574 -22.59 0.48 -17.85
C ASP A 574 -22.46 1.95 -18.29
N SER A 575 -22.65 2.91 -17.37
CA SER A 575 -22.55 4.34 -17.65
C SER A 575 -21.64 5.12 -16.70
N GLU A 576 -21.05 6.16 -17.24
CA GLU A 576 -20.44 7.28 -16.53
C GLU A 576 -21.44 8.03 -15.64
N ILE A 577 -20.91 8.70 -14.59
CA ILE A 577 -21.69 9.63 -13.76
C ILE A 577 -21.79 11.00 -14.44
N TYR A 578 -20.67 11.45 -15.01
CA TYR A 578 -20.56 12.69 -15.76
C TYR A 578 -20.12 12.36 -17.18
N SER A 579 -21.02 12.55 -18.14
CA SER A 579 -20.79 12.22 -19.54
C SER A 579 -19.94 13.27 -20.25
N PHE A 580 -19.16 12.80 -21.23
CA PHE A 580 -18.59 13.70 -22.23
C PHE A 580 -19.71 14.47 -22.94
N ASP A 581 -19.57 15.80 -23.02
CA ASP A 581 -20.53 16.69 -23.66
C ASP A 581 -19.85 17.50 -24.76
N GLU A 582 -19.94 17.00 -26.01
CA GLU A 582 -19.41 17.68 -27.21
C GLU A 582 -20.00 19.09 -27.39
N THR A 583 -21.20 19.36 -26.87
CA THR A 583 -21.85 20.68 -26.99
C THR A 583 -21.32 21.70 -25.99
N LEU A 584 -20.57 21.24 -24.98
CA LEU A 584 -20.06 22.02 -23.84
C LEU A 584 -21.16 22.69 -22.99
N THR A 585 -22.42 22.31 -23.16
CA THR A 585 -23.55 22.90 -22.42
C THR A 585 -23.37 22.67 -20.92
N THR A 586 -23.11 21.42 -20.53
CA THR A 586 -22.90 21.02 -19.14
C THR A 586 -21.63 21.68 -18.58
N THR A 587 -20.54 21.67 -19.34
CA THR A 587 -19.27 22.32 -18.99
C THR A 587 -19.48 23.81 -18.66
N ILE A 588 -20.23 24.53 -19.50
CA ILE A 588 -20.52 25.96 -19.30
C ILE A 588 -21.39 26.18 -18.05
N GLU A 589 -22.43 25.36 -17.85
CA GLU A 589 -23.32 25.45 -16.68
C GLU A 589 -22.58 25.20 -15.36
N GLU A 590 -21.67 24.22 -15.34
CA GLU A 590 -20.89 23.86 -14.15
C GLU A 590 -19.84 24.94 -13.83
N PHE A 591 -19.12 25.50 -14.81
CA PHE A 591 -18.25 26.65 -14.53
C PHE A 591 -19.03 27.90 -14.08
N LYS A 592 -20.26 28.12 -14.58
CA LYS A 592 -21.13 29.19 -14.05
C LYS A 592 -21.48 28.94 -12.58
N GLN A 593 -21.79 27.70 -12.19
CA GLN A 593 -22.04 27.31 -10.79
C GLN A 593 -20.78 27.47 -9.91
N ALA A 594 -19.59 27.24 -10.46
CA ALA A 594 -18.32 27.52 -9.80
C ALA A 594 -18.00 29.03 -9.66
N GLY A 595 -18.87 29.91 -10.18
CA GLY A 595 -18.75 31.37 -10.05
C GLY A 595 -18.02 32.08 -11.18
N TYR A 596 -17.67 31.37 -12.26
CA TYR A 596 -17.01 31.97 -13.42
C TYR A 596 -18.01 32.72 -14.32
N GLN A 597 -17.55 33.85 -14.88
CA GLN A 597 -18.39 34.72 -15.69
C GLN A 597 -18.37 34.30 -17.15
N PHE A 598 -19.56 34.05 -17.71
CA PHE A 598 -19.74 33.69 -19.11
C PHE A 598 -20.48 34.80 -19.85
N CYS A 599 -19.96 35.21 -21.01
CA CYS A 599 -20.60 36.18 -21.89
C CYS A 599 -21.38 35.45 -22.98
N ASP A 600 -22.71 35.45 -22.87
CA ASP A 600 -23.57 34.77 -23.85
C ASP A 600 -23.46 35.38 -25.27
N GLU A 601 -23.03 36.64 -25.41
CA GLU A 601 -22.83 37.29 -26.71
C GLU A 601 -21.59 36.79 -27.45
N SER A 602 -20.48 36.57 -26.74
CA SER A 602 -19.25 36.02 -27.32
C SER A 602 -19.20 34.50 -27.31
N GLY A 603 -20.03 33.84 -26.50
CA GLY A 603 -19.99 32.41 -26.26
C GLY A 603 -18.73 31.97 -25.50
N GLN A 604 -18.17 32.86 -24.69
CA GLN A 604 -16.89 32.64 -24.00
C GLN A 604 -16.94 33.06 -22.54
N PHE A 605 -16.16 32.38 -21.70
CA PHE A 605 -15.79 32.86 -20.38
C PHE A 605 -14.91 34.11 -20.50
N VAL A 606 -15.15 35.08 -19.61
CA VAL A 606 -14.43 36.35 -19.57
C VAL A 606 -13.68 36.48 -18.24
N ASP A 607 -12.51 37.14 -18.29
CA ASP A 607 -11.64 37.35 -17.13
C ASP A 607 -11.31 36.05 -16.35
N PHE A 608 -11.15 34.93 -17.08
CA PHE A 608 -10.89 33.62 -16.47
C PHE A 608 -9.51 33.63 -15.76
N PRO A 609 -9.44 33.36 -14.45
CA PRO A 609 -8.29 33.75 -13.63
C PRO A 609 -7.10 32.77 -13.68
N LYS A 610 -7.24 31.61 -14.34
CA LYS A 610 -6.26 30.52 -14.31
C LYS A 610 -6.12 29.83 -15.66
N GLU A 611 -5.00 29.12 -15.86
CA GLU A 611 -4.79 28.20 -16.98
C GLU A 611 -4.84 26.77 -16.46
N TYR A 612 -5.58 25.88 -17.13
CA TYR A 612 -5.59 24.46 -16.82
C TYR A 612 -4.41 23.76 -17.51
N GLU A 613 -3.60 23.07 -16.72
CA GLU A 613 -2.46 22.30 -17.22
C GLU A 613 -2.68 20.80 -16.99
N PHE A 614 -2.71 20.04 -18.09
CA PHE A 614 -2.88 18.58 -18.10
C PHE A 614 -1.52 17.91 -18.25
N PHE A 615 -1.13 17.07 -17.30
CA PHE A 615 0.20 16.45 -17.29
C PHE A 615 0.18 14.99 -17.78
N VAL A 616 1.13 14.66 -18.66
CA VAL A 616 1.35 13.30 -19.19
C VAL A 616 2.82 12.89 -19.08
N PRO A 617 3.14 11.59 -18.92
CA PRO A 617 4.51 11.13 -18.65
C PRO A 617 5.44 11.16 -19.88
N TYR A 618 4.87 11.19 -21.09
CA TYR A 618 5.59 11.25 -22.36
C TYR A 618 4.71 11.92 -23.42
N ASP A 619 5.09 11.83 -24.70
CA ASP A 619 4.39 12.47 -25.81
C ASP A 619 2.86 12.25 -25.74
N ALA A 620 2.12 13.34 -25.59
CA ALA A 620 0.67 13.32 -25.44
C ALA A 620 -0.03 12.70 -26.66
N SER A 621 0.55 12.85 -27.86
CA SER A 621 -0.02 12.30 -29.09
C SER A 621 0.17 10.79 -29.24
N GLU A 622 1.07 10.19 -28.45
CA GLU A 622 1.32 8.75 -28.41
C GLU A 622 0.75 8.08 -27.13
N HIS A 623 0.16 8.88 -26.23
CA HIS A 623 -0.41 8.41 -24.97
C HIS A 623 -1.95 8.34 -25.06
N PRO A 624 -2.62 7.20 -24.75
CA PRO A 624 -4.07 7.08 -24.82
C PRO A 624 -4.82 8.18 -24.06
N LEU A 625 -4.43 8.43 -22.80
CA LEU A 625 -4.97 9.55 -22.01
C LEU A 625 -4.52 10.93 -22.51
N GLY A 626 -3.38 11.02 -23.20
CA GLY A 626 -2.85 12.28 -23.70
C GLY A 626 -3.67 12.84 -24.87
N ILE A 627 -4.15 11.98 -25.78
CA ILE A 627 -5.06 12.41 -26.85
C ILE A 627 -6.38 12.91 -26.26
N VAL A 628 -6.90 12.26 -25.22
CA VAL A 628 -8.11 12.72 -24.50
C VAL A 628 -7.86 14.13 -23.93
N MET A 629 -6.72 14.34 -23.27
CA MET A 629 -6.35 15.64 -22.69
C MET A 629 -6.10 16.74 -23.73
N LEU A 630 -5.50 16.40 -24.88
CA LEU A 630 -5.30 17.34 -25.99
C LEU A 630 -6.65 17.83 -26.52
N ASN A 631 -7.60 16.91 -26.72
CA ASN A 631 -8.95 17.26 -27.13
C ASN A 631 -9.67 18.14 -26.09
N ALA A 632 -9.55 17.80 -24.79
CA ALA A 632 -10.13 18.60 -23.72
C ALA A 632 -9.57 20.02 -23.66
N ALA A 633 -8.25 20.20 -23.83
CA ALA A 633 -7.62 21.51 -23.86
C ALA A 633 -8.10 22.38 -25.04
N GLU A 634 -8.31 21.77 -26.21
CA GLU A 634 -8.90 22.46 -27.38
C GLU A 634 -10.35 22.89 -27.11
N LEU A 635 -11.16 22.01 -26.52
CA LEU A 635 -12.56 22.31 -26.18
C LEU A 635 -12.68 23.44 -25.15
N LEU A 636 -11.88 23.41 -24.08
CA LEU A 636 -11.82 24.49 -23.09
C LEU A 636 -11.39 25.82 -23.72
N SER A 637 -10.37 25.79 -24.57
CA SER A 637 -9.89 26.98 -25.29
C SER A 637 -10.97 27.58 -26.20
N SER A 638 -11.84 26.75 -26.79
CA SER A 638 -12.92 27.21 -27.67
C SER A 638 -13.96 28.09 -26.97
N ILE A 639 -14.13 27.91 -25.66
CA ILE A 639 -15.06 28.69 -24.80
C ILE A 639 -14.33 29.73 -23.95
N GLY A 640 -13.09 30.10 -24.30
CA GLY A 640 -12.35 31.18 -23.64
C GLY A 640 -11.65 30.79 -22.33
N ILE A 641 -11.48 29.49 -22.06
CA ILE A 641 -10.76 28.98 -20.90
C ILE A 641 -9.34 28.57 -21.34
N PRO A 642 -8.27 29.20 -20.83
CA PRO A 642 -6.90 28.80 -21.18
C PRO A 642 -6.58 27.38 -20.69
N ALA A 643 -6.11 26.52 -21.58
CA ALA A 643 -5.71 25.16 -21.25
C ALA A 643 -4.56 24.65 -22.12
N LYS A 644 -3.68 23.82 -21.56
CA LYS A 644 -2.57 23.19 -22.29
C LYS A 644 -2.23 21.80 -21.74
N VAL A 645 -1.55 21.00 -22.56
CA VAL A 645 -0.98 19.70 -22.16
C VAL A 645 0.54 19.82 -22.02
N THR A 646 1.08 19.34 -20.91
CA THR A 646 2.50 19.38 -20.58
C THR A 646 3.05 17.97 -20.38
N VAL A 647 4.20 17.71 -21.02
CA VAL A 647 4.92 16.45 -20.87
C VAL A 647 5.89 16.56 -19.70
N ASP A 648 5.71 15.70 -18.70
CA ASP A 648 6.57 15.58 -17.53
C ASP A 648 7.10 14.16 -17.39
N LYS A 649 8.39 13.97 -17.72
CA LYS A 649 9.04 12.64 -17.66
C LYS A 649 9.18 12.10 -16.24
N ASN A 650 9.08 12.95 -15.22
CA ASN A 650 9.17 12.61 -13.81
C ASN A 650 7.80 12.75 -13.11
N LEU A 651 6.70 12.69 -13.89
CA LEU A 651 5.34 12.92 -13.40
C LEU A 651 5.01 12.16 -12.11
N SER A 652 5.34 10.87 -12.02
CA SER A 652 5.06 10.05 -10.83
C SER A 652 5.77 10.53 -9.56
N GLU A 653 6.95 11.15 -9.68
CA GLU A 653 7.67 11.75 -8.55
C GLU A 653 7.12 13.14 -8.24
N ASN A 654 6.80 13.92 -9.27
CA ASN A 654 6.28 15.28 -9.11
C ASN A 654 4.86 15.30 -8.54
N ILE A 655 4.02 14.30 -8.83
CA ILE A 655 2.70 14.13 -8.17
C ILE A 655 2.85 14.04 -6.64
N LYS A 656 3.94 13.43 -6.16
CA LYS A 656 4.19 13.26 -4.72
C LYS A 656 4.75 14.52 -4.06
N SER A 657 5.50 15.33 -4.79
CA SER A 657 6.29 16.45 -4.24
C SER A 657 5.73 17.84 -4.59
N SER A 658 4.74 17.94 -5.48
CA SER A 658 4.24 19.22 -5.99
C SER A 658 2.72 19.26 -6.12
N ASN A 659 2.15 20.44 -6.36
CA ASN A 659 0.72 20.66 -6.53
C ASN A 659 0.28 20.40 -8.00
N ILE A 660 0.55 19.21 -8.54
CA ILE A 660 0.03 18.84 -9.88
C ILE A 660 -1.49 18.67 -9.79
N GLY A 661 -2.19 19.46 -10.61
CA GLY A 661 -3.64 19.53 -10.62
C GLY A 661 -4.31 18.42 -11.44
N ILE A 662 -4.00 18.32 -12.73
CA ILE A 662 -4.64 17.35 -13.64
C ILE A 662 -3.57 16.46 -14.26
N TYR A 663 -3.67 15.14 -14.09
CA TYR A 663 -2.64 14.22 -14.56
C TYR A 663 -3.15 12.87 -15.01
N ALA A 664 -2.47 12.29 -16.01
CA ALA A 664 -2.69 10.93 -16.47
C ALA A 664 -1.99 9.94 -15.54
N SER A 665 -2.66 8.86 -15.16
CA SER A 665 -2.09 7.80 -14.35
C SER A 665 -2.76 6.45 -14.59
N ALA A 666 -2.17 5.40 -14.03
CA ALA A 666 -2.67 4.04 -14.05
C ALA A 666 -2.61 3.43 -12.65
N LYS A 667 -3.42 2.40 -12.42
CA LYS A 667 -3.51 1.71 -11.13
C LYS A 667 -3.67 0.22 -11.33
N ASP A 668 -2.75 -0.54 -10.74
CA ASP A 668 -2.94 -1.97 -10.49
C ASP A 668 -3.86 -2.16 -9.28
N VAL A 669 -4.72 -3.17 -9.34
CA VAL A 669 -5.65 -3.49 -8.25
C VAL A 669 -5.23 -4.80 -7.58
N SER A 670 -5.38 -4.89 -6.26
CA SER A 670 -5.20 -6.14 -5.53
C SER A 670 -6.32 -7.14 -5.82
N VAL A 671 -5.99 -8.44 -5.76
CA VAL A 671 -6.98 -9.52 -5.93
C VAL A 671 -8.06 -9.49 -4.85
N GLU A 672 -7.69 -9.04 -3.64
CA GLU A 672 -8.62 -8.61 -2.61
C GLU A 672 -8.66 -7.09 -2.61
N PRO A 673 -9.66 -6.45 -3.24
CA PRO A 673 -9.72 -5.01 -3.30
C PRO A 673 -9.95 -4.42 -1.91
N ASP A 674 -9.14 -3.42 -1.56
CA ASP A 674 -9.34 -2.58 -0.39
C ASP A 674 -9.20 -1.11 -0.83
N LEU A 675 -10.27 -0.34 -0.67
CA LEU A 675 -10.31 1.07 -1.07
C LEU A 675 -9.63 1.98 -0.04
N TYR A 676 -9.21 1.46 1.12
CA TYR A 676 -8.70 2.28 2.22
C TYR A 676 -7.48 3.11 1.83
N ASN A 677 -6.45 2.48 1.27
CA ASN A 677 -5.19 3.17 0.96
C ASN A 677 -5.34 4.28 -0.09
N ASP A 678 -6.39 4.21 -0.91
CA ASP A 678 -6.57 5.10 -2.05
C ASP A 678 -7.60 6.20 -1.80
N TYR A 679 -8.61 5.90 -0.97
CA TYR A 679 -9.80 6.75 -0.84
C TYR A 679 -10.22 7.06 0.60
N HIS A 680 -9.58 6.47 1.62
CA HIS A 680 -9.84 6.83 3.02
C HIS A 680 -9.00 8.04 3.44
N PHE A 681 -9.63 9.05 4.04
CA PHE A 681 -8.96 10.32 4.38
C PHE A 681 -7.89 10.19 5.48
N GLU A 682 -7.99 9.17 6.32
CA GLU A 682 -6.96 8.85 7.35
C GLU A 682 -5.81 7.98 6.79
N SER A 683 -5.83 7.61 5.50
CA SER A 683 -4.74 6.84 4.95
C SER A 683 -3.46 7.68 4.85
N VAL A 684 -2.44 7.27 5.60
CA VAL A 684 -1.09 7.89 5.59
C VAL A 684 -0.16 7.28 4.53
N ILE A 685 -0.66 6.34 3.73
CA ILE A 685 0.06 5.65 2.65
C ILE A 685 -0.83 5.66 1.40
N GLY A 686 -0.24 5.71 0.20
CA GLY A 686 -0.96 5.45 -1.05
C GLY A 686 -1.45 6.69 -1.80
N LEU A 687 -2.54 6.54 -2.55
CA LEU A 687 -3.09 7.54 -3.46
C LEU A 687 -3.85 8.64 -2.74
N ALA A 688 -4.44 8.39 -1.56
CA ALA A 688 -5.27 9.35 -0.82
C ALA A 688 -4.55 10.68 -0.50
N ILE A 689 -3.23 10.62 -0.28
CA ILE A 689 -2.38 11.81 -0.10
C ILE A 689 -2.13 12.50 -1.44
N GLN A 690 -1.84 11.71 -2.48
CA GLN A 690 -1.44 12.21 -3.80
C GLN A 690 -2.60 12.85 -4.56
N ASN A 691 -3.81 12.29 -4.43
CA ASN A 691 -5.03 12.77 -5.07
C ASN A 691 -5.79 13.81 -4.23
N GLY A 692 -5.21 14.33 -3.14
CA GLY A 692 -5.79 15.44 -2.38
C GLY A 692 -7.03 15.12 -1.54
N ILE A 693 -7.37 13.85 -1.32
CA ILE A 693 -8.52 13.46 -0.48
C ILE A 693 -8.36 13.95 0.97
N ALA A 694 -7.17 13.80 1.55
CA ALA A 694 -6.90 14.29 2.91
C ALA A 694 -7.06 15.83 3.00
N ASP A 695 -6.53 16.57 2.03
CA ASP A 695 -6.71 18.03 1.94
C ASP A 695 -8.20 18.40 1.80
N LEU A 696 -8.95 17.67 0.97
CA LEU A 696 -10.36 17.90 0.76
C LEU A 696 -11.18 17.61 2.02
N TYR A 697 -10.82 16.60 2.81
CA TYR A 697 -11.48 16.35 4.09
C TYR A 697 -11.28 17.51 5.07
N GLN A 698 -10.06 18.07 5.15
CA GLN A 698 -9.76 19.19 6.03
C GLN A 698 -10.50 20.48 5.62
N LYS A 699 -10.57 20.77 4.31
CA LYS A 699 -11.03 22.07 3.77
C LYS A 699 -12.42 22.04 3.13
N GLY A 700 -13.00 20.87 2.91
CA GLY A 700 -14.24 20.66 2.16
C GLY A 700 -15.54 20.82 2.96
N SER A 701 -15.53 21.53 4.09
CA SER A 701 -16.73 21.81 4.89
C SER A 701 -17.57 22.96 4.32
N ASP A 702 -16.98 23.80 3.45
CA ASP A 702 -17.68 24.90 2.79
C ASP A 702 -18.61 24.38 1.68
N SER A 703 -19.92 24.47 1.92
CA SER A 703 -20.97 24.10 0.97
C SER A 703 -20.98 24.94 -0.31
N SER A 704 -20.31 26.10 -0.34
CA SER A 704 -20.18 26.92 -1.55
C SER A 704 -19.29 26.26 -2.61
N LEU A 705 -18.46 25.29 -2.20
CA LEU A 705 -17.61 24.50 -3.09
C LEU A 705 -18.37 23.36 -3.79
N GLY A 706 -19.69 23.28 -3.62
CA GLY A 706 -20.56 22.27 -4.23
C GLY A 706 -20.98 21.18 -3.26
N LEU A 707 -22.09 20.51 -3.59
CA LEU A 707 -22.74 19.49 -2.77
C LEU A 707 -22.86 18.16 -3.53
N ILE A 708 -22.72 17.06 -2.81
CA ILE A 708 -22.94 15.70 -3.31
C ILE A 708 -24.09 15.10 -2.53
N ASP A 709 -25.22 14.85 -3.18
CA ASP A 709 -26.43 14.32 -2.54
C ASP A 709 -26.86 15.13 -1.30
N GLY A 710 -26.63 16.45 -1.33
CA GLY A 710 -26.93 17.38 -0.22
C GLY A 710 -25.85 17.47 0.87
N MET A 711 -24.77 16.71 0.77
CA MET A 711 -23.62 16.76 1.66
C MET A 711 -22.55 17.71 1.12
N ASN A 712 -21.88 18.47 1.98
CA ASN A 712 -20.60 19.08 1.61
C ASN A 712 -19.54 17.99 1.41
N GLN A 713 -18.41 18.34 0.80
CA GLN A 713 -17.41 17.38 0.39
C GLN A 713 -16.73 16.67 1.58
N ARG A 714 -16.59 17.34 2.73
CA ARG A 714 -16.09 16.72 3.97
C ARG A 714 -17.03 15.63 4.49
N LEU A 715 -18.34 15.89 4.51
CA LEU A 715 -19.34 14.92 4.92
C LEU A 715 -19.43 13.74 3.94
N ALA A 716 -19.31 14.00 2.64
CA ALA A 716 -19.23 12.94 1.63
C ALA A 716 -18.00 12.03 1.87
N LEU A 717 -16.83 12.60 2.17
CA LEU A 717 -15.63 11.81 2.50
C LEU A 717 -15.75 11.06 3.83
N ALA A 718 -16.41 11.64 4.84
CA ALA A 718 -16.71 10.93 6.09
C ALA A 718 -17.61 9.72 5.85
N TYR A 719 -18.65 9.87 5.02
CA TYR A 719 -19.53 8.78 4.65
C TYR A 719 -18.79 7.71 3.81
N LEU A 720 -17.91 8.13 2.90
CA LEU A 720 -17.04 7.20 2.16
C LEU A 720 -16.16 6.37 3.10
N ALA A 721 -15.57 7.01 4.12
CA ALA A 721 -14.77 6.31 5.14
C ALA A 721 -15.59 5.26 5.90
N GLU A 722 -16.82 5.61 6.33
CA GLU A 722 -17.73 4.67 6.99
C GLU A 722 -18.04 3.44 6.11
N LEU A 723 -18.26 3.65 4.80
CA LEU A 723 -18.46 2.54 3.85
C LEU A 723 -17.21 1.66 3.77
N ILE A 724 -16.02 2.24 3.62
CA ILE A 724 -14.76 1.50 3.53
C ILE A 724 -14.52 0.68 4.81
N ASP A 725 -14.69 1.28 5.99
CA ASP A 725 -14.48 0.60 7.27
C ASP A 725 -15.53 -0.50 7.52
N SER A 726 -16.77 -0.25 7.13
CA SER A 726 -17.84 -1.26 7.18
C SER A 726 -17.49 -2.47 6.29
N ALA A 727 -17.02 -2.24 5.06
CA ALA A 727 -16.55 -3.31 4.19
C ALA A 727 -15.36 -4.08 4.81
N ARG A 728 -14.46 -3.39 5.53
CA ARG A 728 -13.33 -4.01 6.22
C ARG A 728 -13.71 -4.81 7.47
N SER A 729 -14.92 -4.62 7.99
CA SER A 729 -15.42 -5.35 9.16
C SER A 729 -16.09 -6.70 8.83
N SER A 730 -16.20 -7.09 7.55
CA SER A 730 -16.85 -8.34 7.13
C SER A 730 -15.92 -9.26 6.32
N ALA A 731 -16.10 -10.58 6.47
CA ALA A 731 -15.48 -11.61 5.63
C ALA A 731 -16.38 -12.02 4.46
N ILE A 732 -17.63 -11.55 4.44
CA ILE A 732 -18.64 -12.03 3.50
C ILE A 732 -18.58 -11.17 2.23
N THR A 733 -18.08 -11.77 1.15
CA THR A 733 -17.91 -11.09 -0.15
C THR A 733 -19.20 -10.44 -0.64
N GLU A 734 -20.35 -11.09 -0.53
CA GLU A 734 -21.63 -10.54 -1.01
C GLU A 734 -22.11 -9.32 -0.22
N GLU A 735 -21.83 -9.24 1.09
CA GLU A 735 -22.15 -8.04 1.88
C GLU A 735 -21.27 -6.87 1.46
N ARG A 736 -19.99 -7.15 1.18
CA ARG A 736 -19.01 -6.13 0.79
C ARG A 736 -19.23 -5.59 -0.61
N LYS A 737 -19.75 -6.40 -1.54
CA LYS A 737 -20.05 -5.96 -2.91
C LYS A 737 -20.95 -4.72 -2.93
N GLN A 738 -22.05 -4.73 -2.18
CA GLN A 738 -22.97 -3.60 -2.13
C GLN A 738 -22.31 -2.35 -1.55
N ILE A 739 -21.52 -2.53 -0.49
CA ILE A 739 -20.81 -1.43 0.18
C ILE A 739 -19.77 -0.80 -0.77
N TYR A 740 -19.02 -1.62 -1.51
CA TYR A 740 -18.05 -1.13 -2.49
C TYR A 740 -18.71 -0.48 -3.70
N GLU A 741 -19.88 -0.94 -4.13
CA GLU A 741 -20.67 -0.25 -5.16
C GLU A 741 -21.03 1.17 -4.71
N ASP A 742 -21.58 1.33 -3.51
CA ASP A 742 -21.93 2.65 -2.95
C ASP A 742 -20.68 3.55 -2.79
N ALA A 743 -19.54 2.97 -2.38
CA ALA A 743 -18.29 3.69 -2.24
C ALA A 743 -17.75 4.17 -3.60
N LEU A 744 -17.77 3.31 -4.63
CA LEU A 744 -17.31 3.63 -5.98
C LEU A 744 -18.20 4.66 -6.68
N GLU A 745 -19.51 4.61 -6.45
CA GLU A 745 -20.46 5.65 -6.86
C GLU A 745 -20.09 7.02 -6.27
N LEU A 746 -19.81 7.05 -4.97
CA LEU A 746 -19.46 8.29 -4.27
C LEU A 746 -18.11 8.85 -4.72
N ILE A 747 -17.12 7.99 -4.97
CA ILE A 747 -15.82 8.37 -5.54
C ILE A 747 -16.01 9.01 -6.93
N ALA A 748 -16.84 8.41 -7.79
CA ALA A 748 -17.12 8.97 -9.11
C ALA A 748 -17.84 10.33 -9.02
N LYS A 749 -18.80 10.49 -8.09
CA LYS A 749 -19.48 11.77 -7.82
C LYS A 749 -18.56 12.86 -7.26
N LEU A 750 -17.49 12.49 -6.55
CA LEU A 750 -16.49 13.44 -6.07
C LEU A 750 -15.65 14.05 -7.22
N ALA A 751 -15.67 13.45 -8.42
CA ALA A 751 -14.93 13.91 -9.61
C ALA A 751 -13.42 14.14 -9.35
N ILE A 752 -12.83 13.33 -8.48
CA ILE A 752 -11.39 13.36 -8.16
C ILE A 752 -10.61 12.53 -9.18
N GLU A 753 -11.24 11.45 -9.65
CA GLU A 753 -10.65 10.48 -10.56
C GLU A 753 -11.64 10.16 -11.67
N VAL A 754 -11.23 10.37 -12.92
CA VAL A 754 -12.00 10.03 -14.11
C VAL A 754 -11.38 8.78 -14.72
N SER A 755 -11.94 7.63 -14.36
CA SER A 755 -11.55 6.34 -14.95
C SER A 755 -11.97 6.30 -16.42
N LEU A 756 -11.07 5.91 -17.31
CA LEU A 756 -11.34 5.93 -18.76
C LEU A 756 -11.28 4.54 -19.38
N TYR A 757 -10.25 3.74 -19.09
CA TYR A 757 -10.16 2.41 -19.68
C TYR A 757 -9.39 1.38 -18.85
N GLN A 758 -9.76 0.12 -19.05
CA GLN A 758 -8.99 -1.04 -18.65
C GLN A 758 -8.30 -1.61 -19.89
N GLY A 759 -6.99 -1.80 -19.79
CA GLY A 759 -6.18 -2.43 -20.84
C GLY A 759 -6.20 -3.95 -20.75
N LYS A 760 -5.54 -4.58 -21.73
CA LYS A 760 -5.20 -6.00 -21.71
C LYS A 760 -3.69 -6.17 -21.84
N ASP A 761 -3.17 -7.16 -21.15
CA ASP A 761 -1.79 -7.59 -21.29
C ASP A 761 -1.63 -8.41 -22.58
N LEU A 762 -0.72 -7.96 -23.44
CA LEU A 762 -0.34 -8.64 -24.68
C LEU A 762 0.99 -9.36 -24.45
N PHE A 763 0.93 -10.68 -24.32
CA PHE A 763 2.11 -11.52 -24.30
C PHE A 763 2.36 -12.08 -25.70
N ILE A 764 3.62 -12.12 -26.11
CA ILE A 764 4.00 -12.68 -27.40
C ILE A 764 5.07 -13.73 -27.20
N VAL A 765 4.85 -14.90 -27.79
CA VAL A 765 5.78 -16.02 -27.78
C VAL A 765 6.31 -16.32 -29.18
N ASN A 766 7.60 -16.61 -29.30
CA ASN A 766 8.19 -17.13 -30.53
C ASN A 766 7.87 -18.63 -30.67
N GLY A 767 6.78 -18.93 -31.36
CA GLY A 767 6.27 -20.28 -31.60
C GLY A 767 7.16 -21.17 -32.47
N SER A 768 8.23 -20.63 -33.08
CA SER A 768 9.25 -21.47 -33.74
C SER A 768 10.31 -22.00 -32.78
N ILE A 769 10.33 -21.51 -31.54
CA ILE A 769 11.28 -21.90 -30.49
C ILE A 769 10.56 -22.54 -29.31
N VAL A 770 9.47 -21.94 -28.82
CA VAL A 770 8.73 -22.43 -27.65
C VAL A 770 7.49 -23.19 -28.11
N ASP A 771 7.26 -24.38 -27.55
CA ASP A 771 5.99 -25.08 -27.74
C ASP A 771 4.89 -24.33 -26.99
N ARG A 772 4.10 -23.52 -27.71
CA ARG A 772 3.01 -22.73 -27.13
C ARG A 772 1.98 -23.58 -26.37
N HIS A 773 1.84 -24.87 -26.69
CA HIS A 773 0.91 -25.76 -26.00
C HIS A 773 1.43 -26.24 -24.63
N SER A 774 2.71 -25.96 -24.33
CA SER A 774 3.35 -26.20 -23.04
C SER A 774 3.24 -25.03 -22.06
N LEU A 775 2.78 -23.86 -22.52
CA LEU A 775 2.48 -22.71 -21.66
C LEU A 775 1.28 -23.02 -20.73
N ALA A 776 1.15 -22.22 -19.67
CA ALA A 776 0.08 -22.38 -18.69
C ALA A 776 -1.30 -22.31 -19.37
N ARG A 777 -2.22 -23.17 -18.93
CA ARG A 777 -3.62 -23.15 -19.38
C ARG A 777 -4.49 -22.37 -18.39
N GLY A 778 -5.57 -21.79 -18.92
CA GLY A 778 -6.47 -20.93 -18.15
C GLY A 778 -5.75 -19.67 -17.70
N ILE A 779 -5.02 -19.03 -18.62
CA ILE A 779 -4.41 -17.73 -18.36
C ILE A 779 -5.50 -16.71 -18.02
N SER A 780 -5.18 -15.84 -17.08
CA SER A 780 -6.07 -14.83 -16.51
C SER A 780 -5.23 -13.71 -15.93
N GLU A 781 -5.86 -12.62 -15.55
CA GLU A 781 -5.29 -11.50 -14.80
C GLU A 781 -4.52 -11.95 -13.53
N TYR A 782 -4.86 -13.12 -12.97
CA TYR A 782 -4.20 -13.74 -11.81
C TYR A 782 -3.19 -14.85 -12.17
N LYS A 783 -3.04 -15.19 -13.45
CA LYS A 783 -2.25 -16.35 -13.91
C LYS A 783 -1.58 -16.09 -15.26
N ASP A 784 -0.31 -15.71 -15.19
CA ASP A 784 0.56 -15.47 -16.34
C ASP A 784 0.80 -16.73 -17.21
N PRO A 785 1.02 -16.62 -18.54
CA PRO A 785 1.39 -17.74 -19.40
C PRO A 785 2.60 -18.58 -18.95
N LEU A 786 3.54 -17.98 -18.20
CA LEU A 786 4.72 -18.61 -17.62
C LEU A 786 4.56 -18.96 -16.13
N SER A 787 3.38 -18.78 -15.53
CA SER A 787 3.10 -19.21 -14.14
C SER A 787 3.39 -20.70 -13.87
N GLU A 788 3.41 -21.52 -14.93
CA GLU A 788 3.79 -22.93 -14.88
C GLU A 788 5.11 -23.20 -15.65
N ILE A 789 6.10 -22.31 -15.52
CA ILE A 789 7.35 -22.33 -16.30
C ILE A 789 8.07 -23.70 -16.29
N TRP A 790 7.94 -24.49 -15.23
CA TRP A 790 8.53 -25.84 -15.16
C TRP A 790 7.95 -26.81 -16.20
N LYS A 791 6.76 -26.52 -16.73
CA LYS A 791 6.10 -27.31 -17.78
C LYS A 791 6.48 -26.86 -19.19
N VAL A 792 7.08 -25.67 -19.34
CA VAL A 792 7.42 -25.07 -20.64
C VAL A 792 8.49 -25.91 -21.34
N ARG A 793 8.30 -26.11 -22.64
CA ARG A 793 9.19 -26.88 -23.51
C ARG A 793 9.55 -26.09 -24.75
N PHE A 794 10.70 -26.41 -25.31
CA PHE A 794 11.02 -25.97 -26.67
C PHE A 794 10.24 -26.79 -27.70
N LEU A 795 9.98 -26.20 -28.85
CA LEU A 795 9.42 -26.89 -30.00
C LEU A 795 10.40 -27.96 -30.51
N TYR A 796 9.89 -28.98 -31.19
CA TYR A 796 10.72 -29.95 -31.88
C TYR A 796 11.62 -29.25 -32.92
N GLY A 797 12.92 -29.60 -32.92
CA GLY A 797 13.92 -29.02 -33.82
C GLY A 797 14.80 -27.93 -33.20
N THR A 798 14.43 -27.40 -32.04
CA THR A 798 15.31 -26.55 -31.22
C THR A 798 16.53 -27.37 -30.74
N PRO A 799 17.75 -26.79 -30.62
CA PRO A 799 18.91 -27.50 -30.06
C PRO A 799 18.57 -28.18 -28.73
N GLY A 800 19.03 -29.41 -28.53
CA GLY A 800 18.65 -30.24 -27.37
C GLY A 800 17.26 -30.88 -27.43
N ASN A 801 16.45 -30.65 -28.47
CA ASN A 801 15.11 -31.24 -28.64
C ASN A 801 14.90 -31.78 -30.08
N GLN A 802 15.88 -32.54 -30.57
CA GLN A 802 16.00 -32.98 -31.96
C GLN A 802 15.65 -34.46 -32.19
N THR A 803 15.32 -35.22 -31.14
CA THR A 803 14.98 -36.66 -31.22
C THR A 803 13.75 -36.98 -30.37
N ILE A 804 12.83 -37.77 -30.94
CA ILE A 804 11.60 -38.27 -30.29
C ILE A 804 11.94 -39.49 -29.43
#